data_AF-A0A843DCI4-F1
#
_entry.id   AF-A0A843DCI4-F1
#
_cell.length_a   1.000
_cell.length_b   1.000
_cell.length_c   1.000
_cell.angle_alpha   90.00
_cell.angle_beta   90.00
_cell.angle_gamma   90.00
#
_symmetry.space_group_name_H-M   'P 1'
#
loop_
_entity.id
_entity.type
_entity.pdbx_description
1 polymer ?
#
loop_
_entity_poly.entity_id
_entity_poly.type
_entity_poly.pdbx_seq_one_letter_code
_entity_poly.pdbx_strand_id
1 'polypeptide(L)'
;MIERDYITVKKSIISLLESIPEPTESIIETFVVSMLNNISTPLDKDKLIAEIWSELVLNAHYEKPDIYEDSSQDHVKWLTDQKKKSIKWLYWNRYAEDLLEGGFNPKALDSVDDITEDILSRMEDPQREGRWDSRGMVVGYIQSGKTANYIGLICKAADAGYKLIIVLAGIHNDLRYQTQLRIDSGFIGSRKEPDKPEQVVGVGLISAKHKRKNLEVPLDVTCLTTSSPDGDFTKKFAGSRISTSPDGAPVCIVVKKNATVLRNLNEWLTDLEKKHPELPLLMIDDEADNASLNTKKYEDATAQEKEDMTSVNRQIRDILNKFDKSAYVGYTATPYANVFIDPDARSDEYGADIFPRNYIISMRSPPGYFGSDTVFGRKSSGDAVDHFPGIVLVDDDEIMLPPERRSDSTFVPKEISPSLYEAILSFILSTAVRTVRNEGVDKVIHNSMLIHVSRYIAAQGTNSDNEEMQTGLTKLIREILDSIKDDLGIADSDRYREFHDFWDASFYPRSKDILDRIDDPMCSDVTWEQVRTVLRKTVKSIKVRTLNGGNKDDKLDYSKYEKDGLNVIAIGGDKLSRGLTLEGLTTSYFIRTAKTYDSLLQMGRWFGFRFGYVDTCRIYTTQDLITQFREINAADAHLRYQIRDMIDSDKTPANYGYKIIQNDPKFRITQQNKMRTAGKEIGNPYSGSLKQTYKFQVSPDIVMDNFRQVWQLVSALETRCGYENTKEGNYLWKNVPVDLLLKYIPDIKLHPELGMGKDLIRYISDRSSSVESPELTHWTVVLVNNTSK
;
A
#
# COMPACT_ATOMS: atom_id res chain seq x y z
N MET A 1 24.33 20.20 25.72
CA MET A 1 25.69 19.65 25.51
C MET A 1 25.59 18.18 25.15
N ILE A 2 25.00 17.36 26.03
CA ILE A 2 24.71 15.93 25.82
C ILE A 2 23.96 15.64 24.50
N GLU A 3 22.89 16.37 24.19
CA GLU A 3 22.10 16.17 22.96
C GLU A 3 22.88 16.50 21.67
N ARG A 4 23.73 17.52 21.71
CA ARG A 4 24.58 17.92 20.58
C ARG A 4 25.68 16.88 20.35
N ASP A 5 26.27 16.36 21.42
CA ASP A 5 27.25 15.28 21.35
C ASP A 5 26.59 14.00 20.83
N TYR A 6 25.40 13.64 21.32
CA TYR A 6 24.63 12.48 20.86
C TYR A 6 24.40 12.50 19.34
N ILE A 7 23.87 13.62 18.80
CA ILE A 7 23.63 13.79 17.36
C ILE A 7 24.94 13.73 16.56
N THR A 8 26.02 14.32 17.08
CA THR A 8 27.33 14.36 16.41
C THR A 8 27.95 12.97 16.33
N VAL A 9 27.90 12.21 17.43
CA VAL A 9 28.42 10.84 17.51
C VAL A 9 27.63 9.92 16.60
N LYS A 10 26.29 9.98 16.67
CA LYS A 10 25.40 9.21 15.81
C LYS A 10 25.73 9.40 14.32
N LYS A 11 25.80 10.66 13.86
CA LYS A 11 26.12 11.00 12.46
C LYS A 11 27.51 10.50 12.03
N SER A 12 28.49 10.61 12.94
CA SER A 12 29.86 10.20 12.63
C SER A 12 29.97 8.67 12.51
N ILE A 13 29.25 7.91 13.33
CA ILE A 13 29.21 6.45 13.24
C ILE A 13 28.48 5.99 11.97
N ILE A 14 27.34 6.60 11.66
CA ILE A 14 26.59 6.29 10.41
C ILE A 14 27.48 6.53 9.19
N SER A 15 28.17 7.66 9.12
CA SER A 15 29.09 7.96 8.00
C SER A 15 30.23 6.96 7.87
N LEU A 16 30.74 6.40 8.97
CA LEU A 16 31.75 5.33 8.93
C LEU A 16 31.15 4.01 8.43
N LEU A 17 29.95 3.66 8.91
CA LEU A 17 29.26 2.42 8.55
C LEU A 17 28.70 2.44 7.13
N GLU A 18 28.45 3.61 6.53
CA GLU A 18 28.04 3.76 5.12
C GLU A 18 29.08 3.20 4.12
N SER A 19 30.35 3.11 4.53
CA SER A 19 31.42 2.51 3.72
C SER A 19 31.45 0.98 3.77
N ILE A 20 30.64 0.36 4.63
CA ILE A 20 30.60 -1.09 4.86
C ILE A 20 29.36 -1.66 4.14
N PRO A 21 29.52 -2.61 3.21
CA PRO A 21 28.39 -3.34 2.63
C PRO A 21 27.71 -4.18 3.72
N GLU A 22 26.41 -3.97 3.95
CA GLU A 22 25.58 -4.70 4.92
C GLU A 22 26.17 -4.77 6.35
N PRO A 23 26.20 -3.64 7.07
CA PRO A 23 26.70 -3.63 8.44
C PRO A 23 25.79 -4.50 9.35
N THR A 24 26.35 -5.54 9.95
CA THR A 24 25.67 -6.39 10.95
C THR A 24 25.65 -5.73 12.32
N GLU A 25 24.75 -6.16 13.21
CA GLU A 25 24.55 -5.52 14.53
C GLU A 25 25.85 -5.51 15.35
N SER A 26 26.62 -6.61 15.28
CA SER A 26 27.94 -6.73 15.89
C SER A 26 28.94 -5.70 15.36
N ILE A 27 28.86 -5.35 14.07
CA ILE A 27 29.70 -4.29 13.49
C ILE A 27 29.25 -2.93 14.03
N ILE A 28 27.95 -2.63 14.04
CA ILE A 28 27.44 -1.37 14.60
C ILE A 28 27.84 -1.20 16.06
N GLU A 29 27.64 -2.25 16.87
CA GLU A 29 28.02 -2.27 18.27
C GLU A 29 29.52 -1.98 18.44
N THR A 30 30.38 -2.57 17.62
CA THR A 30 31.82 -2.34 17.66
C THR A 30 32.16 -0.86 17.41
N PHE A 31 31.55 -0.24 16.40
CA PHE A 31 31.77 1.18 16.09
C PHE A 31 31.22 2.12 17.17
N VAL A 32 30.03 1.80 17.71
CA VAL A 32 29.43 2.56 18.82
C VAL A 32 30.32 2.49 20.05
N VAL A 33 30.73 1.29 20.48
CA VAL A 33 31.62 1.11 21.64
C VAL A 33 32.95 1.83 21.41
N SER A 34 33.53 1.73 20.22
CA SER A 34 34.78 2.40 19.87
C SER A 34 34.67 3.93 19.94
N MET A 35 33.56 4.51 19.52
CA MET A 35 33.36 5.97 19.62
C MET A 35 33.06 6.42 21.04
N LEU A 36 32.22 5.69 21.77
CA LEU A 36 31.86 6.05 23.15
C LEU A 36 33.07 6.00 24.08
N ASN A 37 34.03 5.10 23.83
CA ASN A 37 35.31 5.07 24.58
C ASN A 37 36.17 6.33 24.40
N ASN A 38 35.95 7.12 23.34
CA ASN A 38 36.72 8.34 23.04
C ASN A 38 36.03 9.63 23.51
N ILE A 39 34.88 9.52 24.20
CA ILE A 39 34.03 10.65 24.56
C ILE A 39 33.73 10.61 26.05
N SER A 40 33.89 11.75 26.73
CA SER A 40 33.69 11.87 28.18
C SER A 40 32.21 12.05 28.58
N THR A 41 31.33 12.29 27.61
CA THR A 41 29.88 12.47 27.81
C THR A 41 29.19 11.10 27.93
N PRO A 42 28.42 10.84 29.01
CA PRO A 42 27.68 9.58 29.17
C PRO A 42 26.48 9.56 28.21
N LEU A 43 26.62 8.86 27.10
CA LEU A 43 25.55 8.63 26.12
C LEU A 43 25.01 7.20 26.27
N ASP A 44 23.72 7.02 26.02
CA ASP A 44 23.07 5.72 26.05
C ASP A 44 23.49 4.87 24.84
N LYS A 45 24.34 3.87 25.10
CA LYS A 45 24.90 2.96 24.09
C LYS A 45 23.81 2.22 23.34
N ASP A 46 22.87 1.63 24.06
CA ASP A 46 21.88 0.71 23.49
C ASP A 46 20.88 1.49 22.65
N LYS A 47 20.50 2.69 23.11
CA LYS A 47 19.71 3.64 22.32
C LYS A 47 20.43 4.07 21.04
N LEU A 48 21.73 4.34 21.11
CA LEU A 48 22.51 4.76 19.95
C LEU A 48 22.66 3.63 18.92
N ILE A 49 22.92 2.40 19.36
CA ILE A 49 22.95 1.21 18.50
C ILE A 49 21.60 1.01 17.82
N ALA A 50 20.50 1.03 18.59
CA ALA A 50 19.15 0.83 18.08
C ALA A 50 18.75 1.89 17.05
N GLU A 51 19.07 3.16 17.30
CA GLU A 51 18.80 4.24 16.37
C GLU A 51 19.64 4.17 15.09
N ILE A 52 20.92 3.80 15.21
CA ILE A 52 21.82 3.64 14.06
C ILE A 52 21.42 2.41 13.24
N TRP A 53 21.05 1.30 13.88
CA TRP A 53 20.54 0.10 13.21
C TRP A 53 19.23 0.37 12.49
N SER A 54 18.27 1.05 13.14
CA SER A 54 17.01 1.44 12.48
C SER A 54 17.28 2.27 11.23
N GLU A 55 18.18 3.26 11.34
CA GLU A 55 18.59 4.08 10.21
C GLU A 55 19.31 3.26 9.14
N LEU A 56 20.17 2.32 9.52
CA LEU A 56 20.94 1.45 8.62
C LEU A 56 20.15 0.31 7.98
N VAL A 57 19.14 -0.26 8.63
CA VAL A 57 18.23 -1.29 8.09
C VAL A 57 17.22 -0.67 7.15
N LEU A 58 16.66 0.49 7.51
CA LEU A 58 15.94 1.34 6.56
C LEU A 58 16.80 1.60 5.33
N ASN A 59 18.11 1.73 5.52
CA ASN A 59 19.10 1.96 4.49
C ASN A 59 19.62 0.66 3.79
N ALA A 60 19.50 -0.54 4.34
CA ALA A 60 20.35 -1.66 3.90
C ALA A 60 19.88 -2.29 2.58
N HIS A 61 18.58 -2.26 2.26
CA HIS A 61 18.03 -3.03 1.15
C HIS A 61 17.05 -2.22 0.29
N TYR A 62 17.44 -1.02 -0.13
CA TYR A 62 16.85 -0.41 -1.32
C TYR A 62 17.53 -1.03 -2.55
N GLU A 63 17.11 -2.25 -2.90
CA GLU A 63 17.42 -2.77 -4.23
C GLU A 63 16.80 -1.84 -5.28
N LYS A 64 17.59 -1.49 -6.32
CA LYS A 64 17.13 -0.64 -7.41
C LYS A 64 15.80 -1.17 -7.96
N PRO A 65 14.83 -0.29 -8.29
CA PRO A 65 13.60 -0.71 -8.96
C PRO A 65 13.96 -1.48 -10.24
N ASP A 66 13.07 -2.37 -10.68
CA ASP A 66 13.26 -3.09 -11.95
C ASP A 66 13.31 -2.03 -13.08
N ILE A 67 14.52 -1.77 -13.60
CA ILE A 67 14.78 -0.69 -14.56
C ILE A 67 14.44 -1.20 -15.95
N TYR A 68 13.42 -0.61 -16.57
CA TYR A 68 13.05 -0.84 -17.97
C TYR A 68 13.74 0.18 -18.89
N GLU A 69 14.37 -0.26 -19.98
CA GLU A 69 14.72 0.63 -21.10
C GLU A 69 13.59 0.58 -22.13
N ASP A 70 12.88 1.70 -22.32
CA ASP A 70 11.74 1.73 -23.25
C ASP A 70 12.20 1.74 -24.70
N SER A 71 11.79 0.71 -25.45
CA SER A 71 11.96 0.62 -26.91
C SER A 71 10.67 0.89 -27.69
N SER A 72 9.65 1.52 -27.08
CA SER A 72 8.42 1.92 -27.79
C SER A 72 8.73 2.92 -28.92
N GLN A 73 7.93 2.90 -30.00
CA GLN A 73 8.18 3.74 -31.18
C GLN A 73 7.92 5.25 -30.95
N ASP A 74 7.20 5.63 -29.89
CA ASP A 74 6.75 7.03 -29.65
C ASP A 74 7.50 7.74 -28.50
N HIS A 75 8.08 6.98 -27.57
CA HIS A 75 8.89 7.55 -26.49
C HIS A 75 10.30 7.87 -27.00
N VAL A 76 10.79 9.08 -26.68
CA VAL A 76 12.14 9.50 -27.03
C VAL A 76 12.95 9.66 -25.76
N LYS A 77 13.90 8.76 -25.53
CA LYS A 77 14.83 8.81 -24.38
C LYS A 77 15.52 10.18 -24.35
N TRP A 78 15.21 10.97 -23.33
CA TRP A 78 15.63 12.39 -23.27
C TRP A 78 16.41 12.74 -21.99
N LEU A 79 16.11 12.09 -20.87
CA LEU A 79 16.76 12.36 -19.57
C LEU A 79 18.11 11.64 -19.45
N THR A 80 19.03 11.95 -20.38
CA THR A 80 20.41 11.47 -20.36
C THR A 80 21.23 12.14 -19.25
N ASP A 81 22.37 11.57 -18.88
CA ASP A 81 23.27 12.19 -17.89
C ASP A 81 23.70 13.62 -18.27
N GLN A 82 23.83 13.90 -19.58
CA GLN A 82 24.09 15.24 -20.08
C GLN A 82 22.90 16.17 -19.83
N LYS A 83 21.68 15.72 -20.13
CA LYS A 83 20.46 16.50 -19.87
C LYS A 83 20.28 16.75 -18.37
N LYS A 84 20.48 15.74 -17.52
CA LYS A 84 20.40 15.88 -16.05
C LYS A 84 21.34 16.96 -15.51
N LYS A 85 22.56 17.03 -16.03
CA LYS A 85 23.54 18.08 -15.67
C LYS A 85 23.15 19.47 -16.16
N SER A 86 22.35 19.57 -17.21
CA SER A 86 21.86 20.85 -17.76
C SER A 86 20.67 21.41 -17.00
N ILE A 87 19.88 20.56 -16.32
CA ILE A 87 18.72 20.96 -15.53
C ILE A 87 19.20 21.48 -14.18
N LYS A 88 18.68 22.64 -13.76
CA LYS A 88 18.86 23.14 -12.41
C LYS A 88 17.79 22.56 -11.49
N TRP A 89 18.16 21.61 -10.65
CA TRP A 89 17.26 20.90 -9.73
C TRP A 89 16.87 21.73 -8.49
N LEU A 90 16.38 22.95 -8.67
CA LEU A 90 16.12 23.89 -7.57
C LEU A 90 14.91 23.47 -6.72
N TYR A 91 13.82 23.00 -7.35
CA TYR A 91 12.65 22.50 -6.65
C TYR A 91 12.93 21.16 -5.96
N TRP A 92 13.64 20.24 -6.62
CA TRP A 92 14.00 18.96 -6.04
C TRP A 92 14.97 19.11 -4.86
N ASN A 93 16.05 19.87 -5.02
CA ASN A 93 17.07 20.01 -3.96
C ASN A 93 16.50 20.62 -2.68
N ARG A 94 15.62 21.62 -2.78
CA ARG A 94 14.97 22.18 -1.59
C ARG A 94 14.01 21.19 -0.91
N TYR A 95 13.37 20.31 -1.68
CA TYR A 95 12.47 19.30 -1.14
C TYR A 95 13.24 18.16 -0.48
N ALA A 96 14.32 17.70 -1.10
CA ALA A 96 15.26 16.74 -0.52
C ALA A 96 15.85 17.26 0.81
N GLU A 97 16.26 18.53 0.87
CA GLU A 97 16.74 19.15 2.12
C GLU A 97 15.64 19.24 3.19
N ASP A 98 14.41 19.62 2.82
CA ASP A 98 13.25 19.66 3.74
C ASP A 98 12.93 18.28 4.33
N LEU A 99 12.96 17.23 3.50
CA LEU A 99 12.78 15.85 3.93
C LEU A 99 13.87 15.44 4.94
N LEU A 100 15.14 15.71 4.62
CA LEU A 100 16.25 15.37 5.53
C LEU A 100 16.18 16.15 6.86
N GLU A 101 15.85 17.45 6.82
CA GLU A 101 15.64 18.25 8.04
C GLU A 101 14.42 17.78 8.85
N GLY A 102 13.40 17.24 8.17
CA GLY A 102 12.23 16.60 8.76
C GLY A 102 12.47 15.18 9.32
N GLY A 103 13.71 14.68 9.28
CA GLY A 103 14.06 13.35 9.77
C GLY A 103 13.70 12.21 8.82
N PHE A 104 13.46 12.51 7.54
CA PHE A 104 13.28 11.48 6.50
C PHE A 104 14.58 10.69 6.32
N ASN A 105 14.45 9.38 6.16
CA ASN A 105 15.60 8.50 6.05
C ASN A 105 16.39 8.78 4.74
N PRO A 106 17.73 8.94 4.80
CA PRO A 106 18.54 9.30 3.63
C PRO A 106 18.46 8.31 2.45
N LYS A 107 18.48 6.99 2.68
CA LYS A 107 18.38 6.06 1.54
C LYS A 107 16.95 5.84 1.07
N ALA A 108 15.96 6.07 1.94
CA ALA A 108 14.58 6.23 1.50
C ALA A 108 14.44 7.43 0.56
N LEU A 109 15.17 8.51 0.83
CA LEU A 109 15.26 9.65 -0.07
C LEU A 109 15.98 9.29 -1.38
N ASP A 110 17.08 8.53 -1.34
CA ASP A 110 17.74 8.02 -2.56
C ASP A 110 16.77 7.17 -3.40
N SER A 111 15.96 6.32 -2.76
CA SER A 111 14.93 5.55 -3.47
C SER A 111 13.84 6.44 -4.07
N VAL A 112 13.44 7.51 -3.37
CA VAL A 112 12.53 8.52 -3.94
C VAL A 112 13.20 9.22 -5.13
N ASP A 113 14.48 9.57 -5.02
CA ASP A 113 15.27 10.19 -6.08
C ASP A 113 15.28 9.29 -7.32
N ASP A 114 15.73 8.04 -7.18
CA ASP A 114 15.82 7.04 -8.25
C ASP A 114 14.47 6.79 -8.92
N ILE A 115 13.41 6.53 -8.13
CA ILE A 115 12.09 6.23 -8.68
C ILE A 115 11.50 7.46 -9.39
N THR A 116 11.63 8.66 -8.82
CA THR A 116 11.11 9.88 -9.47
C THR A 116 11.89 10.27 -10.71
N GLU A 117 13.19 9.97 -10.75
CA GLU A 117 14.01 10.09 -11.96
C GLU A 117 13.56 9.09 -13.04
N ASP A 118 13.33 7.83 -12.68
CA ASP A 118 12.83 6.81 -13.61
C ASP A 118 11.46 7.21 -14.19
N ILE A 119 10.51 7.64 -13.34
CA ILE A 119 9.21 8.12 -13.80
C ILE A 119 9.38 9.31 -14.75
N LEU A 120 10.18 10.31 -14.39
CA LEU A 120 10.43 11.48 -15.23
C LEU A 120 11.07 11.08 -16.57
N SER A 121 11.97 10.10 -16.56
CA SER A 121 12.62 9.62 -17.78
C SER A 121 11.65 8.95 -18.76
N ARG A 122 10.55 8.39 -18.26
CA ARG A 122 9.46 7.76 -19.05
C ARG A 122 8.35 8.73 -19.47
N MET A 123 8.31 9.89 -18.83
CA MET A 123 7.57 11.04 -19.35
C MET A 123 8.35 11.62 -20.54
N GLU A 124 7.71 12.48 -21.34
CA GLU A 124 8.38 13.13 -22.47
C GLU A 124 9.13 14.40 -22.06
N ASP A 125 10.17 14.78 -22.80
CA ASP A 125 10.83 16.08 -22.58
C ASP A 125 9.80 17.22 -22.78
N PRO A 126 9.53 18.06 -21.76
CA PRO A 126 8.58 19.17 -21.90
C PRO A 126 9.00 20.17 -23.00
N GLN A 127 10.28 20.19 -23.37
CA GLN A 127 10.84 21.02 -24.43
C GLN A 127 10.77 20.36 -25.83
N ARG A 128 10.40 19.07 -25.93
CA ARG A 128 10.23 18.38 -27.21
C ARG A 128 9.16 19.09 -28.05
N GLU A 129 9.47 19.34 -29.32
CA GLU A 129 8.50 19.91 -30.26
C GLU A 129 7.41 18.89 -30.62
N GLY A 130 6.24 19.41 -31.01
CA GLY A 130 5.10 18.60 -31.44
C GLY A 130 4.24 18.06 -30.28
N ARG A 131 3.21 17.33 -30.67
CA ARG A 131 2.19 16.78 -29.77
C ARG A 131 2.63 15.45 -29.17
N TRP A 132 2.37 15.25 -27.90
CA TRP A 132 2.55 13.99 -27.19
C TRP A 132 1.61 13.85 -25.99
N ASP A 133 1.24 12.60 -25.70
CA ASP A 133 0.36 12.23 -24.60
C ASP A 133 0.95 10.98 -23.94
N SER A 134 1.56 11.16 -22.77
CA SER A 134 2.21 10.11 -21.99
C SER A 134 1.33 9.73 -20.79
N ARG A 135 0.98 8.45 -20.67
CA ARG A 135 0.13 7.94 -19.58
C ARG A 135 0.81 6.77 -18.90
N GLY A 136 1.11 6.96 -17.62
CA GLY A 136 1.71 5.94 -16.79
C GLY A 136 1.05 5.82 -15.42
N MET A 137 1.51 4.82 -14.67
CA MET A 137 1.03 4.55 -13.32
C MET A 137 2.16 4.08 -12.41
N VAL A 138 2.13 4.53 -11.16
CA VAL A 138 3.01 4.08 -10.08
C VAL A 138 2.18 3.28 -9.09
N VAL A 139 2.55 2.01 -8.95
CA VAL A 139 1.93 1.07 -8.02
C VAL A 139 2.82 0.94 -6.79
N GLY A 140 2.31 1.32 -5.62
CA GLY A 140 3.07 1.25 -4.37
C GLY A 140 2.24 0.76 -3.20
N TYR A 141 2.87 0.15 -2.21
CA TYR A 141 2.19 -0.37 -1.03
C TYR A 141 1.45 0.71 -0.21
N ILE A 142 0.51 0.32 0.64
CA ILE A 142 -0.28 1.25 1.47
C ILE A 142 0.65 1.94 2.47
N GLN A 143 0.71 3.28 2.50
CA GLN A 143 1.67 4.04 3.32
C GLN A 143 3.16 3.80 2.99
N SER A 144 3.49 3.41 1.76
CA SER A 144 4.89 3.24 1.29
C SER A 144 5.65 4.54 0.95
N GLY A 145 5.11 5.71 1.27
CA GLY A 145 5.73 6.98 0.86
C GLY A 145 5.35 7.48 -0.54
N LYS A 146 4.28 6.96 -1.16
CA LYS A 146 3.72 7.45 -2.44
C LYS A 146 3.61 8.97 -2.54
N THR A 147 3.22 9.64 -1.45
CA THR A 147 3.14 11.11 -1.43
C THR A 147 4.49 11.78 -1.55
N ALA A 148 5.51 11.29 -0.84
CA ALA A 148 6.86 11.83 -1.00
C ALA A 148 7.35 11.65 -2.45
N ASN A 149 7.03 10.50 -3.05
CA ASN A 149 7.35 10.20 -4.43
C ASN A 149 6.67 11.15 -5.43
N TYR A 150 5.34 11.32 -5.39
CA TYR A 150 4.69 12.21 -6.37
C TYR A 150 5.04 13.69 -6.15
N ILE A 151 5.33 14.13 -4.92
CA ILE A 151 5.84 15.50 -4.67
C ILE A 151 7.24 15.65 -5.26
N GLY A 152 8.11 14.66 -5.06
CA GLY A 152 9.43 14.61 -5.67
C GLY A 152 9.37 14.67 -7.20
N LEU A 153 8.46 13.91 -7.80
CA LEU A 153 8.19 13.96 -9.24
C LEU A 153 7.71 15.33 -9.69
N ILE A 154 6.78 15.97 -8.96
CA ILE A 154 6.32 17.34 -9.25
C ILE A 154 7.50 18.32 -9.23
N CYS A 155 8.36 18.24 -8.21
CA CYS A 155 9.55 19.09 -8.10
C CYS A 155 10.48 18.90 -9.31
N LYS A 156 10.84 17.65 -9.62
CA LYS A 156 11.72 17.34 -10.77
C LYS A 156 11.10 17.71 -12.11
N ALA A 157 9.80 17.48 -12.29
CA ALA A 157 9.08 17.87 -13.50
C ALA A 157 9.07 19.40 -13.67
N ALA A 158 8.85 20.15 -12.58
CA ALA A 158 8.93 21.62 -12.62
C ALA A 158 10.33 22.11 -12.98
N ASP A 159 11.38 21.51 -12.41
CA ASP A 159 12.79 21.80 -12.76
C ASP A 159 13.08 21.48 -14.25
N ALA A 160 12.50 20.39 -14.78
CA ALA A 160 12.66 20.00 -16.18
C ALA A 160 11.90 20.89 -17.18
N GLY A 161 10.87 21.63 -16.73
CA GLY A 161 10.13 22.57 -17.55
C GLY A 161 8.62 22.31 -17.68
N TYR A 162 8.04 21.40 -16.89
CA TYR A 162 6.59 21.30 -16.76
C TYR A 162 6.03 22.54 -16.07
N LYS A 163 4.99 23.16 -16.65
CA LYS A 163 4.50 24.48 -16.21
C LYS A 163 3.11 24.46 -15.62
N LEU A 164 2.27 23.52 -16.05
CA LEU A 164 0.96 23.32 -15.48
C LEU A 164 0.93 21.99 -14.73
N ILE A 165 0.75 22.04 -13.42
CA ILE A 165 0.71 20.87 -12.55
C ILE A 165 -0.69 20.79 -11.92
N ILE A 166 -1.40 19.71 -12.22
CA ILE A 166 -2.74 19.44 -11.67
C ILE A 166 -2.66 18.18 -10.82
N VAL A 167 -3.06 18.28 -9.56
CA VAL A 167 -3.14 17.15 -8.63
C VAL A 167 -4.61 16.83 -8.37
N LEU A 168 -5.04 15.65 -8.82
CA LEU A 168 -6.36 15.09 -8.51
C LEU A 168 -6.26 14.34 -7.17
N ALA A 169 -6.83 14.93 -6.13
CA ALA A 169 -6.96 14.30 -4.83
C ALA A 169 -8.21 13.40 -4.74
N GLY A 170 -8.56 12.94 -3.53
CA GLY A 170 -9.78 12.16 -3.31
C GLY A 170 -11.10 12.88 -3.61
N ILE A 171 -12.23 12.18 -3.45
CA ILE A 171 -13.59 12.72 -3.71
C ILE A 171 -14.02 13.72 -2.63
N HIS A 172 -13.54 13.52 -1.39
CA HIS A 172 -13.95 14.29 -0.23
C HIS A 172 -12.99 15.46 0.05
N ASN A 173 -13.54 16.54 0.60
CA ASN A 173 -12.77 17.73 0.97
C ASN A 173 -11.63 17.42 1.96
N ASP A 174 -11.78 16.40 2.81
CA ASP A 174 -10.79 16.03 3.82
C ASP A 174 -9.52 15.45 3.20
N LEU A 175 -9.67 14.55 2.22
CA LEU A 175 -8.53 14.00 1.47
C LEU A 175 -7.84 15.10 0.65
N ARG A 176 -8.64 15.97 0.01
CA ARG A 176 -8.10 17.12 -0.73
C ARG A 176 -7.33 18.07 0.19
N TYR A 177 -7.85 18.36 1.38
CA TYR A 177 -7.20 19.18 2.39
C TYR A 177 -5.83 18.61 2.78
N GLN A 178 -5.77 17.31 3.14
CA GLN A 178 -4.51 16.65 3.48
C GLN A 178 -3.51 16.68 2.32
N THR A 179 -3.98 16.43 1.10
CA THR A 179 -3.15 16.48 -0.12
C THR A 179 -2.59 17.88 -0.34
N GLN A 180 -3.42 18.92 -0.22
CA GLN A 180 -3.01 20.32 -0.33
C GLN A 180 -1.97 20.68 0.74
N LEU A 181 -2.17 20.29 2.01
CA LEU A 181 -1.17 20.58 3.05
C LEU A 181 0.22 19.99 2.74
N ARG A 182 0.25 18.78 2.17
CA ARG A 182 1.51 18.12 1.78
C ARG A 182 2.16 18.82 0.59
N ILE A 183 1.38 19.25 -0.41
CA ILE A 183 1.86 20.02 -1.57
C ILE A 183 2.31 21.43 -1.16
N ASP A 184 1.59 22.09 -0.26
CA ASP A 184 1.93 23.40 0.32
C ASP A 184 3.30 23.34 0.99
N SER A 185 3.55 22.28 1.79
CA SER A 185 4.83 22.08 2.47
C SER A 185 5.95 21.62 1.55
N GLY A 186 5.69 20.67 0.65
CA GLY A 186 6.72 19.97 -0.12
C GLY A 186 7.06 20.59 -1.47
N PHE A 187 6.16 21.38 -2.07
CA PHE A 187 6.38 21.98 -3.39
C PHE A 187 6.15 23.49 -3.41
N ILE A 188 5.11 24.03 -2.80
CA ILE A 188 4.78 25.47 -2.92
C ILE A 188 5.67 26.30 -1.97
N GLY A 189 5.78 25.89 -0.71
CA GLY A 189 6.54 26.59 0.34
C GLY A 189 5.73 27.62 1.14
N SER A 190 4.43 27.73 0.89
CA SER A 190 3.54 28.59 1.66
C SER A 190 2.17 27.94 1.86
N ARG A 191 1.51 28.33 2.96
CA ARG A 191 0.18 27.87 3.34
C ARG A 191 -0.72 29.05 3.61
N LYS A 192 -1.95 29.00 3.08
CA LYS A 192 -2.99 29.97 3.35
C LYS A 192 -4.23 29.31 3.97
N GLU A 193 -4.40 29.51 5.26
CA GLU A 193 -5.61 29.11 6.00
C GLU A 193 -6.65 30.24 6.01
N PRO A 194 -7.96 29.91 6.15
CA PRO A 194 -8.99 30.92 6.38
C PRO A 194 -8.64 31.82 7.58
N ASP A 195 -8.84 33.12 7.42
CA ASP A 195 -8.68 34.13 8.48
C ASP A 195 -7.28 34.23 9.11
N LYS A 196 -6.26 33.62 8.48
CA LYS A 196 -4.85 33.73 8.90
C LYS A 196 -4.01 34.34 7.77
N PRO A 197 -2.94 35.09 8.12
CA PRO A 197 -1.95 35.50 7.12
C PRO A 197 -1.29 34.27 6.49
N GLU A 198 -0.81 34.42 5.27
CA GLU A 198 -0.01 33.39 4.60
C GLU A 198 1.23 33.08 5.43
N GLN A 199 1.49 31.79 5.63
CA GLN A 199 2.58 31.28 6.45
C GLN A 199 3.58 30.56 5.57
N VAL A 200 4.87 30.82 5.80
CA VAL A 200 5.96 30.08 5.16
C VAL A 200 6.08 28.71 5.84
N VAL A 201 6.02 27.63 5.07
CA VAL A 201 6.05 26.24 5.57
C VAL A 201 6.97 25.38 4.71
N GLY A 202 7.49 24.29 5.28
CA GLY A 202 8.32 23.28 4.60
C GLY A 202 9.42 23.90 3.72
N VAL A 203 9.42 23.57 2.43
CA VAL A 203 10.41 24.04 1.43
C VAL A 203 10.52 25.56 1.32
N GLY A 204 9.52 26.32 1.79
CA GLY A 204 9.61 27.78 1.88
C GLY A 204 10.60 28.25 2.95
N LEU A 205 10.74 27.51 4.05
CA LEU A 205 11.74 27.75 5.10
C LEU A 205 13.15 27.46 4.56
N ILE A 206 13.30 26.38 3.79
CA ILE A 206 14.54 26.05 3.09
C ILE A 206 14.90 27.16 2.08
N SER A 207 13.92 27.61 1.29
CA SER A 207 14.12 28.71 0.33
C SER A 207 14.52 30.01 1.04
N ALA A 208 13.94 30.33 2.21
CA ALA A 208 14.34 31.48 3.01
C ALA A 208 15.77 31.34 3.55
N LYS A 209 16.17 30.14 3.98
CA LYS A 209 17.53 29.82 4.42
C LYS A 209 18.55 29.96 3.28
N HIS A 210 18.22 29.48 2.08
CA HIS A 210 19.03 29.62 0.87
C HIS A 210 19.21 31.09 0.47
N LYS A 211 18.12 31.88 0.45
CA LYS A 211 18.17 33.34 0.20
C LYS A 211 19.13 34.04 1.17
N ARG A 212 19.09 33.72 2.47
CA ARG A 212 20.01 34.29 3.47
C ARG A 212 21.48 33.92 3.24
N LYS A 213 21.74 32.77 2.60
CA LYS A 213 23.08 32.28 2.25
C LYS A 213 23.53 32.71 0.85
N ASN A 214 22.78 33.58 0.16
CA ASN A 214 23.02 33.96 -1.24
C ASN A 214 23.08 32.75 -2.20
N LEU A 215 22.30 31.70 -1.92
CA LEU A 215 22.13 30.56 -2.82
C LEU A 215 20.98 30.81 -3.78
N GLU A 216 21.06 30.22 -4.98
CA GLU A 216 19.98 30.26 -5.96
C GLU A 216 18.74 29.53 -5.42
N VAL A 217 17.57 30.09 -5.67
CA VAL A 217 16.27 29.56 -5.23
C VAL A 217 15.31 29.51 -6.40
N PRO A 218 14.38 28.54 -6.42
CA PRO A 218 13.43 28.45 -7.52
C PRO A 218 12.43 29.63 -7.49
N LEU A 219 11.72 29.81 -8.60
CA LEU A 219 10.62 30.78 -8.69
C LEU A 219 9.46 30.37 -7.77
N ASP A 220 8.73 31.37 -7.27
CA ASP A 220 7.57 31.14 -6.41
C ASP A 220 6.43 30.49 -7.21
N VAL A 221 5.98 29.32 -6.76
CA VAL A 221 4.91 28.55 -7.42
C VAL A 221 3.58 29.29 -7.28
N THR A 222 2.86 29.48 -8.38
CA THR A 222 1.51 30.05 -8.31
C THR A 222 0.50 28.95 -8.00
N CYS A 223 -0.10 28.97 -6.81
CA CYS A 223 -1.17 28.03 -6.45
C CYS A 223 -2.55 28.65 -6.61
N LEU A 224 -3.47 27.96 -7.30
CA LEU A 224 -4.85 28.41 -7.53
C LEU A 224 -5.88 27.79 -6.59
N THR A 225 -5.41 26.99 -5.65
CA THR A 225 -6.20 26.35 -4.60
C THR A 225 -5.54 26.60 -3.26
N THR A 226 -6.30 26.53 -2.17
CA THR A 226 -5.78 26.70 -0.81
C THR A 226 -6.27 25.58 0.08
N SER A 227 -5.66 25.39 1.26
CA SER A 227 -6.11 24.41 2.24
C SER A 227 -7.44 24.79 2.93
N SER A 228 -8.09 25.91 2.56
CA SER A 228 -9.43 26.24 3.08
C SER A 228 -10.47 25.15 2.71
N PRO A 229 -11.49 24.90 3.57
CA PRO A 229 -12.64 24.06 3.20
C PRO A 229 -13.35 24.49 1.90
N ASP A 230 -13.33 25.80 1.59
CA ASP A 230 -13.83 26.40 0.34
C ASP A 230 -12.70 26.81 -0.61
N GLY A 231 -11.47 26.38 -0.32
CA GLY A 231 -10.25 26.65 -1.09
C GLY A 231 -10.06 25.76 -2.31
N ASP A 232 -11.10 25.02 -2.70
CA ASP A 232 -11.11 24.26 -3.94
C ASP A 232 -11.24 25.19 -5.15
N PHE A 233 -11.02 24.67 -6.36
CA PHE A 233 -11.02 25.51 -7.54
C PHE A 233 -12.41 26.14 -7.78
N THR A 234 -12.44 27.49 -7.87
CA THR A 234 -13.64 28.24 -8.22
C THR A 234 -13.33 29.32 -9.25
N LYS A 235 -14.34 29.71 -10.04
CA LYS A 235 -14.22 30.78 -11.05
C LYS A 235 -13.78 32.14 -10.47
N LYS A 236 -13.92 32.37 -9.16
CA LYS A 236 -13.48 33.61 -8.51
C LYS A 236 -11.95 33.72 -8.43
N PHE A 237 -11.23 32.60 -8.33
CA PHE A 237 -9.76 32.57 -8.33
C PHE A 237 -9.16 32.72 -9.73
N ALA A 238 -9.95 32.46 -10.78
CA ALA A 238 -9.53 32.60 -12.19
C ALA A 238 -9.32 34.04 -12.67
N GLY A 239 -9.78 35.05 -11.91
CA GLY A 239 -9.71 36.47 -12.30
C GLY A 239 -8.33 37.12 -12.11
N SER A 240 -7.36 36.44 -11.50
CA SER A 240 -5.99 36.93 -11.38
C SER A 240 -5.23 36.71 -12.70
N ARG A 241 -4.55 37.75 -13.18
CA ARG A 241 -3.67 37.66 -14.37
C ARG A 241 -2.45 36.81 -14.03
N ILE A 242 -2.57 35.50 -14.15
CA ILE A 242 -1.44 34.58 -14.03
C ILE A 242 -0.55 34.80 -15.25
N SER A 243 0.71 35.17 -15.02
CA SER A 243 1.73 35.14 -16.06
C SER A 243 2.14 33.68 -16.27
N THR A 244 1.43 33.00 -17.17
CA THR A 244 1.75 31.66 -17.66
C THR A 244 2.65 31.77 -18.88
N SER A 245 3.79 32.46 -18.77
CA SER A 245 4.80 32.41 -19.82
C SER A 245 5.62 31.10 -19.72
N PRO A 246 6.19 30.61 -20.83
CA PRO A 246 7.15 29.50 -20.80
C PRO A 246 8.34 29.74 -19.86
N ASP A 247 8.71 31.00 -19.62
CA ASP A 247 9.78 31.40 -18.69
C ASP A 247 9.26 31.69 -17.27
N GLY A 248 7.95 31.60 -17.05
CA GLY A 248 7.28 31.91 -15.80
C GLY A 248 7.35 30.78 -14.78
N ALA A 249 6.91 31.11 -13.56
CA ALA A 249 6.79 30.14 -12.48
C ALA A 249 5.74 29.06 -12.80
N PRO A 250 5.92 27.82 -12.31
CA PRO A 250 4.92 26.77 -12.47
C PRO A 250 3.61 27.14 -11.75
N VAL A 251 2.50 26.68 -12.33
CA VAL A 251 1.16 26.78 -11.76
C VAL A 251 0.77 25.43 -11.17
N CYS A 252 0.38 25.42 -9.91
CA CYS A 252 -0.07 24.22 -9.20
C CYS A 252 -1.56 24.34 -8.83
N ILE A 253 -2.33 23.29 -9.08
CA ILE A 253 -3.76 23.24 -8.79
C ILE A 253 -4.08 21.89 -8.13
N VAL A 254 -4.60 21.91 -6.90
CA VAL A 254 -5.00 20.68 -6.17
C VAL A 254 -6.52 20.64 -6.04
N VAL A 255 -7.15 19.73 -6.79
CA VAL A 255 -8.61 19.63 -6.89
C VAL A 255 -9.11 18.27 -6.44
N LYS A 256 -10.33 18.24 -5.90
CA LYS A 256 -11.01 16.97 -5.63
C LYS A 256 -11.55 16.35 -6.93
N LYS A 257 -11.72 15.02 -6.95
CA LYS A 257 -12.40 14.29 -8.04
C LYS A 257 -13.91 14.50 -8.02
N ASN A 258 -14.34 15.71 -8.36
CA ASN A 258 -15.74 16.12 -8.40
C ASN A 258 -16.07 16.75 -9.76
N ALA A 259 -17.15 16.29 -10.38
CA ALA A 259 -17.54 16.73 -11.72
C ALA A 259 -17.74 18.24 -11.84
N THR A 260 -18.30 18.91 -10.83
CA THR A 260 -18.54 20.36 -10.86
C THR A 260 -17.23 21.13 -10.76
N VAL A 261 -16.32 20.71 -9.86
CA VAL A 261 -15.00 21.35 -9.69
C VAL A 261 -14.18 21.19 -10.96
N LEU A 262 -14.11 19.96 -11.50
CA LEU A 262 -13.36 19.68 -12.71
C LEU A 262 -13.94 20.40 -13.94
N ARG A 263 -15.27 20.56 -14.02
CA ARG A 263 -15.89 21.39 -15.07
C ARG A 263 -15.48 22.85 -14.97
N ASN A 264 -15.48 23.42 -13.76
CA ASN A 264 -15.02 24.80 -13.57
C ASN A 264 -13.54 24.95 -13.98
N LEU A 265 -12.70 23.96 -13.64
CA LEU A 265 -11.31 23.91 -14.03
C LEU A 265 -11.15 23.82 -15.56
N ASN A 266 -11.89 22.94 -16.22
CA ASN A 266 -11.88 22.80 -17.67
C ASN A 266 -12.27 24.09 -18.41
N GLU A 267 -13.31 24.78 -17.94
CA GLU A 267 -13.73 26.06 -18.50
C GLU A 267 -12.61 27.10 -18.39
N TRP A 268 -11.90 27.15 -17.26
CA TRP A 268 -10.74 28.04 -17.10
C TRP A 268 -9.55 27.65 -17.98
N LEU A 269 -9.24 26.35 -18.05
CA LEU A 269 -8.15 25.83 -18.87
C LEU A 269 -8.36 26.06 -20.36
N THR A 270 -9.61 26.13 -20.82
CA THR A 270 -9.95 26.45 -22.22
C THR A 270 -9.45 27.86 -22.62
N ASP A 271 -9.46 28.82 -21.69
CA ASP A 271 -8.92 30.16 -21.97
C ASP A 271 -7.39 30.21 -21.91
N LEU A 272 -6.77 29.30 -21.15
CA LEU A 272 -5.32 29.14 -21.08
C LEU A 272 -4.78 28.44 -22.34
N GLU A 273 -5.41 27.34 -22.73
CA GLU A 273 -5.11 26.55 -23.93
C GLU A 273 -5.15 27.40 -25.19
N LYS A 274 -6.16 28.26 -25.38
CA LYS A 274 -6.20 29.20 -26.51
C LYS A 274 -5.00 30.14 -26.62
N LYS A 275 -4.31 30.41 -25.50
CA LYS A 275 -3.13 31.29 -25.45
C LYS A 275 -1.82 30.52 -25.53
N HIS A 276 -1.79 29.31 -24.95
CA HIS A 276 -0.59 28.50 -24.75
C HIS A 276 -0.92 26.99 -24.94
N PRO A 277 -1.29 26.55 -26.15
CA PRO A 277 -1.63 25.13 -26.41
C PRO A 277 -0.44 24.18 -26.20
N GLU A 278 0.78 24.68 -26.37
CA GLU A 278 2.04 23.95 -26.21
C GLU A 278 2.52 23.84 -24.75
N LEU A 279 1.77 24.40 -23.78
CA LEU A 279 2.15 24.41 -22.37
C LEU A 279 2.24 22.97 -21.82
N PRO A 280 3.40 22.50 -21.32
CA PRO A 280 3.52 21.14 -20.82
C PRO A 280 2.74 20.94 -19.52
N LEU A 281 1.74 20.07 -19.59
CA LEU A 281 0.87 19.66 -18.48
C LEU A 281 1.39 18.38 -17.83
N LEU A 282 1.48 18.39 -16.50
CA LEU A 282 1.59 17.20 -15.65
C LEU A 282 0.31 17.06 -14.81
N MET A 283 -0.37 15.95 -14.95
CA MET A 283 -1.50 15.55 -14.11
C MET A 283 -1.11 14.37 -13.22
N ILE A 284 -1.16 14.59 -11.91
CA ILE A 284 -0.99 13.55 -10.89
C ILE A 284 -2.38 13.11 -10.41
N ASP A 285 -2.64 11.81 -10.45
CA ASP A 285 -3.90 11.23 -9.98
C ASP A 285 -3.68 10.36 -8.75
N ASP A 286 -3.96 10.90 -7.56
CA ASP A 286 -3.82 10.17 -6.30
C ASP A 286 -5.05 9.30 -6.02
N GLU A 287 -4.84 8.06 -5.57
CA GLU A 287 -5.86 7.00 -5.56
C GLU A 287 -6.50 6.81 -6.95
N ALA A 288 -5.68 6.60 -7.98
CA ALA A 288 -6.12 6.49 -9.38
C ALA A 288 -7.15 5.36 -9.63
N ASP A 289 -7.30 4.41 -8.70
CA ASP A 289 -8.33 3.37 -8.70
C ASP A 289 -9.72 3.88 -8.29
N ASN A 290 -9.83 5.13 -7.86
CA ASN A 290 -11.03 5.74 -7.30
C ASN A 290 -11.48 6.99 -8.07
N ALA A 291 -12.77 7.03 -8.45
CA ALA A 291 -13.50 8.08 -9.15
C ALA A 291 -13.02 8.49 -10.57
N SER A 292 -11.73 8.37 -10.88
CA SER A 292 -11.18 8.73 -12.20
C SER A 292 -11.58 7.75 -13.31
N LEU A 293 -11.81 6.49 -12.94
CA LEU A 293 -12.17 5.42 -13.86
C LEU A 293 -13.56 5.63 -14.49
N ASN A 294 -13.69 5.26 -15.76
CA ASN A 294 -14.99 5.11 -16.37
C ASN A 294 -15.68 3.84 -15.86
N THR A 295 -16.88 3.97 -15.31
CA THR A 295 -17.68 2.85 -14.79
C THR A 295 -19.01 2.67 -15.52
N LYS A 296 -19.24 3.42 -16.59
CA LYS A 296 -20.44 3.26 -17.43
C LYS A 296 -20.23 2.15 -18.46
N LYS A 297 -21.32 1.71 -19.10
CA LYS A 297 -21.26 0.74 -20.20
C LYS A 297 -20.85 1.51 -21.45
N TYR A 298 -19.99 0.95 -22.28
CA TYR A 298 -19.91 1.34 -23.69
C TYR A 298 -21.08 0.63 -24.39
N GLU A 299 -22.14 1.34 -24.74
CA GLU A 299 -23.17 0.75 -25.61
C GLU A 299 -22.66 0.68 -27.06
N ASP A 300 -23.18 -0.27 -27.85
CA ASP A 300 -22.77 -0.45 -29.24
C ASP A 300 -22.80 0.89 -29.99
N ALA A 301 -21.78 1.13 -30.82
CA ALA A 301 -21.28 2.39 -31.40
C ALA A 301 -22.27 3.28 -32.20
N THR A 302 -23.57 3.23 -31.93
CA THR A 302 -24.62 3.92 -32.67
C THR A 302 -25.51 4.83 -31.82
N ALA A 303 -25.22 5.06 -30.53
CA ALA A 303 -25.95 6.07 -29.75
C ALA A 303 -25.09 6.80 -28.70
N GLN A 304 -24.72 8.03 -29.05
CA GLN A 304 -24.33 9.14 -28.16
C GLN A 304 -23.10 8.94 -27.25
N GLU A 305 -21.92 9.29 -27.80
CA GLU A 305 -20.60 9.39 -27.13
C GLU A 305 -20.57 10.15 -25.78
N LYS A 306 -21.62 10.90 -25.42
CA LYS A 306 -21.76 11.57 -24.11
C LYS A 306 -22.34 10.67 -23.01
N GLU A 307 -23.05 9.60 -23.35
CA GLU A 307 -23.71 8.73 -22.37
C GLU A 307 -22.80 7.63 -21.81
N ASP A 308 -21.70 7.28 -22.50
CA ASP A 308 -20.82 6.16 -22.14
C ASP A 308 -19.70 6.48 -21.13
N MET A 309 -19.54 7.74 -20.71
CA MET A 309 -18.51 8.16 -19.75
C MET A 309 -19.10 8.65 -18.42
N THR A 310 -18.42 8.35 -17.31
CA THR A 310 -18.69 9.02 -16.03
C THR A 310 -18.31 10.49 -16.11
N SER A 311 -19.01 11.36 -15.38
CA SER A 311 -18.78 12.80 -15.45
C SER A 311 -17.36 13.19 -15.03
N VAL A 312 -16.75 12.50 -14.05
CA VAL A 312 -15.37 12.76 -13.62
C VAL A 312 -14.37 12.33 -14.69
N ASN A 313 -14.47 11.09 -15.19
CA ASN A 313 -13.60 10.58 -16.25
C ASN A 313 -13.63 11.47 -17.50
N ARG A 314 -14.83 11.89 -17.92
CA ARG A 314 -15.01 12.81 -19.06
C ARG A 314 -14.25 14.12 -18.87
N GLN A 315 -14.31 14.73 -17.68
CA GLN A 315 -13.59 15.99 -17.42
C GLN A 315 -12.08 15.78 -17.42
N ILE A 316 -11.58 14.68 -16.85
CA ILE A 316 -10.14 14.36 -16.84
C ILE A 316 -9.62 14.18 -18.27
N ARG A 317 -10.34 13.40 -19.08
CA ARG A 317 -10.03 13.17 -20.50
C ARG A 317 -10.03 14.47 -21.31
N ASP A 318 -11.02 15.34 -21.09
CA ASP A 318 -11.06 16.68 -21.71
C ASP A 318 -9.80 17.50 -21.37
N ILE A 319 -9.40 17.58 -20.09
CA ILE A 319 -8.18 18.31 -19.69
C ILE A 319 -6.94 17.76 -20.41
N LEU A 320 -6.76 16.43 -20.44
CA LEU A 320 -5.61 15.79 -21.06
C LEU A 320 -5.58 15.96 -22.59
N ASN A 321 -6.75 16.11 -23.23
CA ASN A 321 -6.89 16.30 -24.67
C ASN A 321 -6.75 17.76 -25.13
N LYS A 322 -6.84 18.74 -24.21
CA LYS A 322 -6.73 20.18 -24.52
C LYS A 322 -5.31 20.61 -24.90
N PHE A 323 -4.30 20.07 -24.22
CA PHE A 323 -2.91 20.49 -24.42
C PHE A 323 -2.19 19.55 -25.40
N ASP A 324 -1.32 20.11 -26.23
CA ASP A 324 -0.48 19.31 -27.14
C ASP A 324 0.53 18.46 -26.37
N LYS A 325 0.83 18.82 -25.12
CA LYS A 325 1.85 18.19 -24.29
C LYS A 325 1.25 17.79 -22.95
N SER A 326 0.83 16.54 -22.81
CA SER A 326 0.17 16.06 -21.59
C SER A 326 0.81 14.79 -21.03
N ALA A 327 1.14 14.83 -19.73
CA ALA A 327 1.59 13.69 -18.97
C ALA A 327 0.59 13.37 -17.86
N TYR A 328 0.09 12.14 -17.81
CA TYR A 328 -0.75 11.62 -16.75
C TYR A 328 0.01 10.54 -15.97
N VAL A 329 0.08 10.69 -14.65
CA VAL A 329 0.69 9.69 -13.75
C VAL A 329 -0.29 9.34 -12.64
N GLY A 330 -0.86 8.13 -12.71
CA GLY A 330 -1.72 7.59 -11.67
C GLY A 330 -0.92 6.99 -10.51
N TYR A 331 -1.26 7.30 -9.27
CA TYR A 331 -0.69 6.70 -8.07
C TYR A 331 -1.75 5.85 -7.37
N THR A 332 -1.45 4.58 -7.10
CA THR A 332 -2.37 3.71 -6.36
C THR A 332 -1.65 2.59 -5.61
N ALA A 333 -2.33 2.03 -4.60
CA ALA A 333 -1.94 0.75 -4.00
C ALA A 333 -2.64 -0.45 -4.63
N THR A 334 -3.74 -0.23 -5.33
CA THR A 334 -4.66 -1.27 -5.77
C THR A 334 -4.98 -1.05 -7.25
N PRO A 335 -4.05 -1.38 -8.15
CA PRO A 335 -4.14 -1.06 -9.58
C PRO A 335 -5.11 -1.97 -10.35
N TYR A 336 -5.84 -2.86 -9.69
CA TYR A 336 -6.65 -3.89 -10.36
C TYR A 336 -7.66 -3.29 -11.34
N ALA A 337 -8.35 -2.24 -10.94
CA ALA A 337 -9.33 -1.59 -11.80
C ALA A 337 -8.67 -0.79 -12.94
N ASN A 338 -7.47 -0.26 -12.73
CA ASN A 338 -6.72 0.51 -13.72
C ASN A 338 -6.22 -0.37 -14.87
N VAL A 339 -5.74 -1.58 -14.57
CA VAL A 339 -5.28 -2.53 -15.60
C VAL A 339 -6.41 -3.14 -16.42
N PHE A 340 -7.68 -2.96 -16.00
CA PHE A 340 -8.86 -3.39 -16.74
C PHE A 340 -9.46 -2.31 -17.65
N ILE A 341 -8.96 -1.07 -17.63
CA ILE A 341 -9.43 -0.05 -18.59
C ILE A 341 -9.09 -0.54 -20.00
N ASP A 342 -10.05 -0.41 -20.92
CA ASP A 342 -9.84 -0.73 -22.32
C ASP A 342 -8.77 0.21 -22.92
N PRO A 343 -7.61 -0.33 -23.39
CA PRO A 343 -6.54 0.48 -23.94
C PRO A 343 -6.93 1.23 -25.22
N ASP A 344 -7.94 0.75 -25.94
CA ASP A 344 -8.40 1.33 -27.21
C ASP A 344 -9.58 2.30 -27.02
N ALA A 345 -10.10 2.44 -25.79
CA ALA A 345 -11.21 3.33 -25.49
C ALA A 345 -10.85 4.80 -25.78
N ARG A 346 -11.50 5.38 -26.79
CA ARG A 346 -11.32 6.76 -27.22
C ARG A 346 -12.64 7.39 -27.65
N SER A 347 -12.67 8.72 -27.63
CA SER A 347 -13.76 9.56 -28.12
C SER A 347 -13.16 10.65 -29.00
N ASP A 348 -13.87 11.04 -30.06
CA ASP A 348 -13.42 12.13 -30.93
C ASP A 348 -13.41 13.47 -30.19
N GLU A 349 -14.37 13.71 -29.29
CA GLU A 349 -14.46 14.95 -28.50
C GLU A 349 -13.48 14.95 -27.31
N TYR A 350 -13.27 13.82 -26.64
CA TYR A 350 -12.55 13.74 -25.35
C TYR A 350 -11.21 13.00 -25.39
N GLY A 351 -10.77 12.50 -26.55
CA GLY A 351 -9.51 11.77 -26.68
C GLY A 351 -9.54 10.37 -26.05
N ALA A 352 -8.38 9.79 -25.78
CA ALA A 352 -8.23 8.44 -25.19
C ALA A 352 -8.58 8.39 -23.68
N ASP A 353 -8.91 7.21 -23.16
CA ASP A 353 -9.13 6.95 -21.73
C ASP A 353 -7.82 6.78 -20.94
N ILE A 354 -7.87 6.91 -19.62
CA ILE A 354 -6.71 7.05 -18.71
C ILE A 354 -5.93 5.74 -18.46
N PHE A 355 -6.04 4.76 -19.35
CA PHE A 355 -5.23 3.54 -19.27
C PHE A 355 -3.73 3.89 -19.29
N PRO A 356 -2.91 3.33 -18.37
CA PRO A 356 -1.49 3.65 -18.27
C PRO A 356 -0.68 2.95 -19.38
N ARG A 357 -0.95 3.32 -20.63
CA ARG A 357 -0.48 2.62 -21.84
C ARG A 357 1.04 2.64 -22.02
N ASN A 358 1.73 3.65 -21.48
CA ASN A 358 3.16 3.84 -21.71
C ASN A 358 4.01 3.05 -20.70
N TYR A 359 3.67 3.13 -19.41
CA TYR A 359 4.45 2.44 -18.36
C TYR A 359 3.64 2.18 -17.08
N ILE A 360 4.01 1.11 -16.37
CA ILE A 360 3.60 0.85 -15.00
C ILE A 360 4.86 0.57 -14.18
N ILE A 361 5.12 1.39 -13.15
CA ILE A 361 6.24 1.21 -12.24
C ILE A 361 5.73 0.60 -10.94
N SER A 362 6.33 -0.53 -10.54
CA SER A 362 6.04 -1.17 -9.27
C SER A 362 7.07 -0.77 -8.23
N MET A 363 6.69 0.07 -7.27
CA MET A 363 7.55 0.38 -6.13
C MET A 363 7.73 -0.87 -5.27
N ARG A 364 8.98 -1.15 -4.91
CA ARG A 364 9.34 -2.25 -4.00
C ARG A 364 8.96 -1.90 -2.57
N SER A 365 8.79 -2.92 -1.73
CA SER A 365 8.51 -2.71 -0.31
C SER A 365 9.79 -2.27 0.38
N PRO A 366 9.80 -1.13 1.08
CA PRO A 366 10.95 -0.74 1.88
C PRO A 366 11.26 -1.80 2.95
N PRO A 367 12.52 -1.99 3.35
CA PRO A 367 12.88 -2.83 4.49
C PRO A 367 12.19 -2.35 5.77
N GLY A 368 11.73 -3.28 6.61
CA GLY A 368 10.98 -2.95 7.83
C GLY A 368 9.55 -2.44 7.60
N TYR A 369 9.06 -2.40 6.36
CA TYR A 369 7.66 -2.09 6.08
C TYR A 369 6.75 -3.26 6.50
N PHE A 370 5.82 -2.97 7.41
CA PHE A 370 4.83 -3.94 7.87
C PHE A 370 3.69 -4.04 6.85
N GLY A 371 3.83 -4.94 5.87
CA GLY A 371 2.88 -5.11 4.76
C GLY A 371 1.90 -6.27 4.93
N SER A 372 0.93 -6.38 4.02
CA SER A 372 -0.05 -7.48 4.03
C SER A 372 0.60 -8.87 3.93
N ASP A 373 1.67 -8.99 3.15
CA ASP A 373 2.48 -10.21 3.05
C ASP A 373 3.12 -10.57 4.40
N THR A 374 3.71 -9.61 5.10
CA THR A 374 4.31 -9.79 6.44
C THR A 374 3.27 -10.18 7.48
N VAL A 375 2.08 -9.56 7.40
CA VAL A 375 1.01 -9.76 8.39
C VAL A 375 0.36 -11.13 8.22
N PHE A 376 -0.16 -11.42 7.03
CA PHE A 376 -1.02 -12.59 6.81
C PHE A 376 -0.30 -13.78 6.17
N GLY A 377 0.95 -13.58 5.76
CA GLY A 377 1.74 -14.55 5.02
C GLY A 377 1.27 -14.69 3.57
N ARG A 378 1.98 -15.56 2.83
CA ARG A 378 1.55 -16.10 1.55
C ARG A 378 1.17 -17.57 1.75
N LYS A 379 0.28 -18.12 0.92
CA LYS A 379 0.10 -19.58 0.84
C LYS A 379 1.40 -20.17 0.24
N SER A 380 2.39 -20.46 1.08
CA SER A 380 3.58 -21.21 0.68
C SER A 380 3.26 -22.70 0.63
N SER A 381 3.85 -23.35 -0.37
CA SER A 381 3.67 -24.76 -0.65
C SER A 381 4.45 -25.61 0.35
N GLY A 382 3.87 -25.93 1.51
CA GLY A 382 4.33 -27.07 2.33
C GLY A 382 4.94 -26.79 3.70
N ASP A 383 5.31 -25.55 4.04
CA ASP A 383 5.80 -25.19 5.38
C ASP A 383 4.70 -24.55 6.24
N ALA A 384 4.86 -24.63 7.57
CA ALA A 384 3.98 -23.95 8.53
C ALA A 384 3.81 -22.48 8.11
N VAL A 385 2.56 -22.03 7.98
CA VAL A 385 2.26 -20.70 7.41
C VAL A 385 2.73 -19.63 8.39
N ASP A 386 3.88 -19.02 8.09
CA ASP A 386 4.43 -17.92 8.88
C ASP A 386 3.56 -16.67 8.65
N HIS A 387 2.74 -16.35 9.64
CA HIS A 387 1.97 -15.13 9.71
C HIS A 387 2.41 -14.35 10.95
N PHE A 388 2.16 -13.05 10.97
CA PHE A 388 2.50 -12.20 12.10
C PHE A 388 1.97 -12.79 13.42
N PRO A 389 2.83 -13.02 14.44
CA PRO A 389 2.41 -13.63 15.69
C PRO A 389 1.42 -12.77 16.48
N GLY A 390 1.34 -11.47 16.20
CA GLY A 390 0.35 -10.59 16.81
C GLY A 390 -1.09 -10.75 16.30
N ILE A 391 -1.36 -11.69 15.38
CA ILE A 391 -2.72 -12.03 14.97
C ILE A 391 -3.42 -12.87 16.05
N VAL A 392 -4.58 -12.41 16.51
CA VAL A 392 -5.47 -13.11 17.44
C VAL A 392 -6.75 -13.48 16.70
N LEU A 393 -7.09 -14.77 16.71
CA LEU A 393 -8.30 -15.27 16.06
C LEU A 393 -9.53 -14.86 16.88
N VAL A 394 -10.53 -14.33 16.20
CA VAL A 394 -11.85 -14.01 16.76
C VAL A 394 -12.83 -15.08 16.32
N ASP A 395 -13.40 -15.80 17.29
CA ASP A 395 -14.38 -16.88 17.12
C ASP A 395 -15.73 -16.57 17.80
N ASP A 396 -15.84 -15.40 18.44
CA ASP A 396 -17.03 -14.86 19.11
C ASP A 396 -17.60 -13.62 18.39
N ASP A 397 -17.31 -13.49 17.08
CA ASP A 397 -17.74 -12.36 16.25
C ASP A 397 -19.27 -12.27 16.11
N GLU A 398 -19.97 -13.39 16.30
CA GLU A 398 -21.45 -13.45 16.34
C GLU A 398 -22.06 -12.54 17.43
N ILE A 399 -21.35 -12.27 18.55
CA ILE A 399 -21.81 -11.34 19.60
C ILE A 399 -21.81 -9.90 19.09
N MET A 400 -20.86 -9.60 18.20
CA MET A 400 -20.62 -8.27 17.63
C MET A 400 -21.37 -8.03 16.34
N LEU A 401 -21.93 -9.07 15.74
CA LEU A 401 -22.60 -9.02 14.45
C LEU A 401 -24.10 -9.28 14.59
N PRO A 402 -24.92 -8.65 13.73
CA PRO A 402 -26.35 -8.93 13.70
C PRO A 402 -26.62 -10.39 13.26
N PRO A 403 -27.63 -11.07 13.82
CA PRO A 403 -27.98 -12.44 13.45
C PRO A 403 -28.34 -12.59 11.96
N GLU A 404 -27.89 -13.68 11.31
CA GLU A 404 -28.01 -13.92 9.85
C GLU A 404 -29.42 -13.78 9.26
N ARG A 405 -30.47 -13.88 10.08
CA ARG A 405 -31.89 -13.82 9.64
C ARG A 405 -32.55 -12.46 9.79
N ARG A 406 -31.80 -11.43 10.19
CA ARG A 406 -32.33 -10.07 10.37
C ARG A 406 -31.48 -9.07 9.59
N SER A 407 -32.07 -8.53 8.53
CA SER A 407 -31.65 -7.24 7.95
C SER A 407 -32.07 -6.08 8.84
N ASP A 408 -31.96 -6.24 10.16
CA ASP A 408 -32.41 -5.25 11.12
C ASP A 408 -31.30 -4.24 11.29
N SER A 409 -31.51 -3.07 10.70
CA SER A 409 -30.54 -1.97 10.67
C SER A 409 -30.31 -1.34 12.05
N THR A 410 -31.04 -1.77 13.08
CA THR A 410 -30.99 -1.22 14.45
C THR A 410 -30.17 -2.04 15.46
N PHE A 411 -29.38 -3.01 15.01
CA PHE A 411 -28.61 -3.86 15.93
C PHE A 411 -27.54 -3.06 16.69
N VAL A 412 -27.64 -3.08 18.03
CA VAL A 412 -26.62 -2.59 18.96
C VAL A 412 -26.26 -3.77 19.87
N PRO A 413 -24.98 -4.20 19.94
CA PRO A 413 -24.57 -5.21 20.91
C PRO A 413 -24.96 -4.78 22.33
N LYS A 414 -25.50 -5.70 23.13
CA LYS A 414 -25.86 -5.43 24.54
C LYS A 414 -24.64 -5.47 25.46
N GLU A 415 -23.64 -6.24 25.06
CA GLU A 415 -22.39 -6.45 25.76
C GLU A 415 -21.27 -6.53 24.71
N ILE A 416 -20.02 -6.43 25.17
CA ILE A 416 -18.89 -6.68 24.30
C ILE A 416 -18.46 -8.15 24.35
N SER A 417 -17.87 -8.63 23.27
CA SER A 417 -17.35 -9.98 23.14
C SER A 417 -16.08 -10.13 23.98
N PRO A 418 -15.81 -11.33 24.52
CA PRO A 418 -14.55 -11.64 25.20
C PRO A 418 -13.31 -11.21 24.40
N SER A 419 -13.29 -11.44 23.08
CA SER A 419 -12.17 -11.03 22.21
C SER A 419 -12.01 -9.50 22.10
N LEU A 420 -13.11 -8.74 22.08
CA LEU A 420 -13.03 -7.28 22.06
C LEU A 420 -12.55 -6.75 23.42
N TYR A 421 -12.97 -7.39 24.51
CA TYR A 421 -12.49 -7.04 25.84
C TYR A 421 -10.97 -7.26 25.95
N GLU A 422 -10.50 -8.43 25.50
CA GLU A 422 -9.07 -8.74 25.41
C GLU A 422 -8.32 -7.70 24.56
N ALA A 423 -8.88 -7.30 23.42
CA ALA A 423 -8.30 -6.27 22.56
C ALA A 423 -8.17 -4.91 23.28
N ILE A 424 -9.13 -4.54 24.13
CA ILE A 424 -9.05 -3.31 24.95
C ILE A 424 -7.93 -3.43 25.99
N LEU A 425 -7.79 -4.60 26.65
CA LEU A 425 -6.69 -4.84 27.59
C LEU A 425 -5.33 -4.76 26.89
N SER A 426 -5.19 -5.41 25.73
CA SER A 426 -4.01 -5.31 24.87
C SER A 426 -3.67 -3.86 24.52
N PHE A 427 -4.65 -3.05 24.11
CA PHE A 427 -4.41 -1.64 23.78
C PHE A 427 -3.91 -0.83 24.98
N ILE A 428 -4.48 -1.06 26.16
CA ILE A 428 -4.05 -0.41 27.40
C ILE A 428 -2.60 -0.79 27.73
N LEU A 429 -2.25 -2.08 27.64
CA LEU A 429 -0.89 -2.57 27.87
C LEU A 429 0.10 -2.04 26.83
N SER A 430 -0.24 -2.06 25.54
CA SER A 430 0.59 -1.49 24.48
C SER A 430 0.87 0.00 24.72
N THR A 431 -0.15 0.75 25.14
CA THR A 431 0.01 2.18 25.48
C THR A 431 0.90 2.36 26.71
N ALA A 432 0.77 1.51 27.73
CA ALA A 432 1.59 1.56 28.93
C ALA A 432 3.06 1.21 28.64
N VAL A 433 3.33 0.15 27.89
CA VAL A 433 4.69 -0.23 27.45
C VAL A 433 5.33 0.90 26.67
N ARG A 434 4.62 1.47 25.69
CA ARG A 434 5.13 2.62 24.92
C ARG A 434 5.36 3.85 25.78
N THR A 435 4.54 4.07 26.81
CA THR A 435 4.74 5.16 27.77
C THR A 435 6.03 4.97 28.57
N VAL A 436 6.30 3.76 29.06
CA VAL A 436 7.54 3.44 29.78
C VAL A 436 8.76 3.63 28.88
N ARG A 437 8.72 3.10 27.64
CA ARG A 437 9.85 3.19 26.70
C ARG A 437 10.22 4.63 26.32
N ASN A 438 9.25 5.54 26.34
CA ASN A 438 9.46 6.95 25.96
C ASN A 438 9.52 7.88 27.19
N GLU A 439 9.64 7.34 28.40
CA GLU A 439 9.81 8.16 29.59
C GLU A 439 11.15 8.94 29.52
N GLY A 440 11.07 10.27 29.66
CA GLY A 440 12.25 11.15 29.54
C GLY A 440 12.72 11.40 28.10
N VAL A 441 11.97 10.96 27.08
CA VAL A 441 12.24 11.27 25.67
C VAL A 441 11.36 12.45 25.24
N ASP A 442 11.95 13.50 24.68
CA ASP A 442 11.24 14.64 24.07
C ASP A 442 10.58 14.26 22.72
N LYS A 443 9.84 13.14 22.69
CA LYS A 443 9.10 12.66 21.53
C LYS A 443 7.63 12.52 21.88
N VAL A 444 6.80 13.25 21.15
CA VAL A 444 5.35 13.15 21.28
C VAL A 444 4.88 11.84 20.65
N ILE A 445 4.20 11.01 21.44
CA ILE A 445 3.71 9.71 21.00
C ILE A 445 2.18 9.71 20.93
N HIS A 446 1.66 9.27 19.79
CA HIS A 446 0.24 8.94 19.64
C HIS A 446 0.06 7.42 19.79
N ASN A 447 -1.04 7.00 20.40
CA ASN A 447 -1.46 5.61 20.52
C ASN A 447 -2.90 5.50 20.02
N SER A 448 -3.15 4.62 19.07
CA SER A 448 -4.49 4.39 18.57
C SER A 448 -4.88 2.91 18.56
N MET A 449 -6.17 2.68 18.79
CA MET A 449 -6.86 1.42 18.56
C MET A 449 -7.95 1.64 17.53
N LEU A 450 -8.09 0.71 16.59
CA LEU A 450 -9.18 0.71 15.61
C LEU A 450 -10.16 -0.42 15.94
N ILE A 451 -11.44 -0.09 16.09
CA ILE A 451 -12.53 -1.07 16.19
C ILE A 451 -13.41 -0.96 14.96
N HIS A 452 -13.48 -2.03 14.17
CA HIS A 452 -14.25 -2.09 12.94
C HIS A 452 -15.12 -3.35 12.87
N VAL A 453 -16.43 -3.17 13.12
CA VAL A 453 -17.39 -4.29 13.26
C VAL A 453 -18.56 -4.29 12.25
N SER A 454 -18.96 -3.15 11.64
CA SER A 454 -20.23 -3.12 10.86
C SER A 454 -20.16 -3.77 9.47
N ARG A 455 -21.16 -4.62 9.17
CA ARG A 455 -21.41 -5.29 7.87
C ARG A 455 -22.41 -4.55 6.96
N TYR A 456 -23.07 -3.48 7.39
CA TYR A 456 -24.21 -2.91 6.64
C TYR A 456 -23.92 -1.55 5.96
N ILE A 457 -24.08 -1.53 4.63
CA ILE A 457 -24.58 -0.37 3.88
C ILE A 457 -26.05 -0.73 3.61
N ALA A 458 -27.00 -0.03 4.22
CA ALA A 458 -28.42 -0.28 4.02
C ALA A 458 -28.78 -0.23 2.52
N ALA A 459 -29.54 -1.22 2.04
CA ALA A 459 -30.02 -1.27 0.66
C ALA A 459 -31.03 -0.14 0.32
N GLN A 460 -31.43 0.67 1.32
CA GLN A 460 -32.10 1.96 1.17
C GLN A 460 -31.52 2.90 2.21
N GLY A 461 -30.86 3.96 1.77
CA GLY A 461 -29.95 4.74 2.59
C GLY A 461 -30.63 5.59 3.68
N THR A 462 -30.13 5.44 4.90
CA THR A 462 -29.89 6.56 5.83
C THR A 462 -28.59 6.31 6.60
N ASN A 463 -27.80 7.36 6.82
CA ASN A 463 -26.55 7.29 7.61
C ASN A 463 -26.80 7.07 9.11
N SER A 464 -28.05 7.17 9.57
CA SER A 464 -28.47 7.16 10.99
C SER A 464 -28.17 5.85 11.73
N ASP A 465 -28.24 4.72 11.02
CA ASP A 465 -28.35 3.41 11.67
C ASP A 465 -26.98 2.84 12.07
N ASN A 466 -25.96 3.05 11.23
CA ASN A 466 -24.57 2.80 11.59
C ASN A 466 -24.12 3.69 12.76
N GLU A 467 -24.64 4.92 12.84
CA GLU A 467 -24.33 5.86 13.92
C GLU A 467 -24.90 5.37 15.26
N GLU A 468 -26.08 4.75 15.29
CA GLU A 468 -26.68 4.18 16.50
C GLU A 468 -25.85 3.01 17.06
N MET A 469 -25.48 2.04 16.21
CA MET A 469 -24.62 0.91 16.62
C MET A 469 -23.30 1.40 17.20
N GLN A 470 -22.65 2.35 16.52
CA GLN A 470 -21.38 2.89 16.95
C GLN A 470 -21.50 3.72 18.23
N THR A 471 -22.59 4.47 18.40
CA THR A 471 -22.87 5.23 19.61
C THR A 471 -23.09 4.29 20.80
N GLY A 472 -23.85 3.21 20.60
CA GLY A 472 -24.05 2.16 21.61
C GLY A 472 -22.73 1.47 22.00
N LEU A 473 -21.92 1.07 21.02
CA LEU A 473 -20.60 0.48 21.27
C LEU A 473 -19.66 1.46 21.97
N THR A 474 -19.69 2.73 21.58
CA THR A 474 -18.93 3.81 22.24
C THR A 474 -19.31 3.94 23.71
N LYS A 475 -20.60 3.82 24.04
CA LYS A 475 -21.09 3.86 25.41
C LYS A 475 -20.58 2.67 26.23
N LEU A 476 -20.70 1.45 25.71
CA LEU A 476 -20.22 0.23 26.38
C LEU A 476 -18.72 0.30 26.66
N ILE A 477 -17.91 0.74 25.69
CA ILE A 477 -16.46 0.86 25.86
C ILE A 477 -16.11 1.93 26.91
N ARG A 478 -16.85 3.04 26.96
CA ARG A 478 -16.66 4.06 28.01
C ARG A 478 -16.97 3.51 29.40
N GLU A 479 -18.09 2.79 29.54
CA GLU A 479 -18.48 2.16 30.81
C GLU A 479 -17.41 1.19 31.32
N ILE A 480 -16.84 0.38 30.41
CA ILE A 480 -15.73 -0.52 30.74
C ILE A 480 -14.48 0.24 31.15
N LEU A 481 -14.08 1.26 30.38
CA LEU A 481 -12.91 2.07 30.73
C LEU A 481 -13.09 2.79 32.06
N ASP A 482 -14.29 3.27 32.38
CA ASP A 482 -14.59 3.93 33.64
C ASP A 482 -14.54 2.95 34.82
N SER A 483 -15.12 1.75 34.66
CA SER A 483 -14.96 0.66 35.64
C SER A 483 -13.49 0.30 35.89
N ILE A 484 -12.69 0.16 34.83
CA ILE A 484 -11.24 -0.12 34.96
C ILE A 484 -10.53 1.03 35.70
N LYS A 485 -10.86 2.30 35.40
CA LYS A 485 -10.25 3.48 36.07
C LYS A 485 -10.53 3.50 37.57
N ASP A 486 -11.76 3.18 37.95
CA ASP A 486 -12.20 3.17 39.34
C ASP A 486 -11.53 2.03 40.11
N ASP A 487 -11.49 0.82 39.54
CA ASP A 487 -10.85 -0.36 40.14
C ASP A 487 -9.33 -0.16 40.30
N LEU A 488 -8.65 0.39 39.29
CA LEU A 488 -7.22 0.73 39.37
C LEU A 488 -6.95 1.89 40.33
N GLY A 489 -8.00 2.55 40.84
CA GLY A 489 -7.92 3.54 41.89
C GLY A 489 -7.58 2.98 43.26
N ILE A 490 -7.84 1.69 43.45
CA ILE A 490 -7.54 0.92 44.65
C ILE A 490 -6.22 0.20 44.41
N ALA A 491 -5.27 0.35 45.33
CA ALA A 491 -4.00 -0.37 45.25
C ALA A 491 -4.25 -1.88 45.33
N ASP A 492 -3.62 -2.65 44.44
CA ASP A 492 -3.70 -4.11 44.39
C ASP A 492 -5.11 -4.68 44.25
N SER A 493 -5.98 -3.96 43.54
CA SER A 493 -7.31 -4.47 43.17
C SER A 493 -7.21 -5.72 42.28
N ASP A 494 -8.31 -6.48 42.24
CA ASP A 494 -8.44 -7.63 41.33
C ASP A 494 -8.18 -7.24 39.86
N ARG A 495 -8.39 -5.95 39.50
CA ARG A 495 -8.06 -5.42 38.18
C ARG A 495 -6.57 -5.42 37.89
N TYR A 496 -5.71 -5.11 38.87
CA TYR A 496 -4.26 -5.24 38.70
C TYR A 496 -3.85 -6.70 38.48
N ARG A 497 -4.48 -7.63 39.20
CA ARG A 497 -4.25 -9.07 39.02
C ARG A 497 -4.69 -9.52 37.63
N GLU A 498 -5.85 -9.10 37.13
CA GLU A 498 -6.30 -9.43 35.77
C GLU A 498 -5.32 -8.96 34.70
N PHE A 499 -4.83 -7.71 34.80
CA PHE A 499 -3.82 -7.22 33.85
C PHE A 499 -2.49 -7.97 33.97
N HIS A 500 -2.07 -8.36 35.17
CA HIS A 500 -0.86 -9.15 35.40
C HIS A 500 -1.00 -10.55 34.80
N ASP A 501 -2.12 -11.22 35.05
CA ASP A 501 -2.40 -12.56 34.53
C ASP A 501 -2.46 -12.52 32.99
N PHE A 502 -3.09 -11.49 32.41
CA PHE A 502 -3.11 -11.30 30.96
C PHE A 502 -1.72 -10.96 30.39
N TRP A 503 -0.92 -10.18 31.12
CA TRP A 503 0.46 -9.86 30.77
C TRP A 503 1.31 -11.13 30.63
N ASP A 504 1.31 -11.97 31.67
CA ASP A 504 2.10 -13.20 31.73
C ASP A 504 1.60 -14.28 30.76
N ALA A 505 0.28 -14.46 30.66
CA ALA A 505 -0.30 -15.55 29.90
C ALA A 505 -0.36 -15.29 28.38
N SER A 506 -0.49 -14.03 27.96
CA SER A 506 -0.77 -13.70 26.55
C SER A 506 0.06 -12.55 26.01
N PHE A 507 0.04 -11.38 26.67
CA PHE A 507 0.61 -10.17 26.08
C PHE A 507 2.13 -10.26 25.91
N TYR A 508 2.87 -10.56 26.98
CA TYR A 508 4.33 -10.57 26.98
C TYR A 508 4.94 -11.72 26.16
N PRO A 509 4.49 -12.98 26.27
CA PRO A 509 4.99 -14.06 25.43
C PRO A 509 4.81 -13.78 23.93
N ARG A 510 3.68 -13.18 23.55
CA ARG A 510 3.42 -12.81 22.15
C ARG A 510 4.29 -11.66 21.69
N SER A 511 4.58 -10.68 22.55
CA SER A 511 5.55 -9.61 22.24
C SER A 511 6.95 -10.18 22.01
N LYS A 512 7.37 -11.16 22.81
CA LYS A 512 8.65 -11.87 22.61
C LYS A 512 8.69 -12.64 21.29
N ASP A 513 7.67 -13.44 20.97
CA ASP A 513 7.60 -14.16 19.69
C ASP A 513 7.61 -13.21 18.48
N ILE A 514 7.03 -12.00 18.61
CA ILE A 514 7.15 -10.97 17.57
C ILE A 514 8.61 -10.51 17.41
N LEU A 515 9.31 -10.19 18.49
CA LEU A 515 10.71 -9.74 18.44
C LEU A 515 11.69 -10.83 18.01
N ASP A 516 11.38 -12.10 18.30
CA ASP A 516 12.17 -13.24 17.83
C ASP A 516 12.09 -13.41 16.29
N ARG A 517 11.01 -12.91 15.65
CA ARG A 517 10.79 -13.01 14.19
C ARG A 517 10.99 -11.70 13.44
N ILE A 518 10.80 -10.57 14.10
CA ILE A 518 10.92 -9.23 13.53
C ILE A 518 11.96 -8.48 14.34
N ASP A 519 13.13 -8.32 13.75
CA ASP A 519 14.21 -7.54 14.33
C ASP A 519 13.85 -6.04 14.32
N ASP A 520 13.58 -5.50 15.51
CA ASP A 520 13.35 -4.07 15.77
C ASP A 520 14.06 -3.67 17.07
N PRO A 521 15.34 -3.26 17.02
CA PRO A 521 16.12 -2.98 18.23
C PRO A 521 15.65 -1.72 18.97
N MET A 522 14.74 -0.92 18.38
CA MET A 522 14.12 0.19 19.10
C MET A 522 13.13 -0.31 20.16
N CYS A 523 12.77 -1.61 20.14
CA CYS A 523 11.92 -2.22 21.16
C CYS A 523 12.76 -2.70 22.35
N SER A 524 12.88 -1.86 23.38
CA SER A 524 13.49 -2.27 24.65
C SER A 524 12.57 -3.17 25.47
N ASP A 525 13.12 -4.16 26.17
CA ASP A 525 12.34 -5.03 27.06
C ASP A 525 11.77 -4.20 28.23
N VAL A 526 10.55 -4.49 28.65
CA VAL A 526 9.84 -3.76 29.70
C VAL A 526 9.27 -4.76 30.69
N THR A 527 9.46 -4.50 31.99
CA THR A 527 8.96 -5.35 33.07
C THR A 527 7.52 -4.98 33.45
N TRP A 528 6.80 -5.96 34.01
CA TRP A 528 5.47 -5.73 34.56
C TRP A 528 5.45 -4.60 35.61
N GLU A 529 6.44 -4.55 36.52
CA GLU A 529 6.46 -3.52 37.57
C GLU A 529 6.55 -2.10 36.99
N GLN A 530 7.31 -1.91 35.91
CA GLN A 530 7.33 -0.62 35.20
C GLN A 530 5.97 -0.29 34.59
N VAL A 531 5.33 -1.25 33.91
CA VAL A 531 3.99 -1.09 33.31
C VAL A 531 2.95 -0.76 34.38
N ARG A 532 2.99 -1.46 35.52
CA ARG A 532 2.08 -1.30 36.66
C ARG A 532 2.09 0.14 37.18
N THR A 533 3.25 0.80 37.24
CA THR A 533 3.35 2.19 37.74
C THR A 533 2.62 3.21 36.87
N VAL A 534 2.57 3.00 35.55
CA VAL A 534 1.94 3.93 34.60
C VAL A 534 0.51 3.53 34.23
N LEU A 535 0.09 2.29 34.50
CA LEU A 535 -1.17 1.70 34.05
C LEU A 535 -2.39 2.59 34.35
N ARG A 536 -2.55 3.07 35.59
CA ARG A 536 -3.66 3.94 35.97
C ARG A 536 -3.66 5.27 35.20
N LYS A 537 -2.50 5.88 35.01
CA LYS A 537 -2.33 7.13 34.24
C LYS A 537 -2.70 6.89 32.77
N THR A 538 -2.28 5.75 32.22
CA THR A 538 -2.59 5.32 30.86
C THR A 538 -4.10 5.23 30.63
N VAL A 539 -4.84 4.48 31.44
CA VAL A 539 -6.30 4.32 31.25
C VAL A 539 -7.04 5.66 31.34
N LYS A 540 -6.62 6.55 32.26
CA LYS A 540 -7.20 7.90 32.39
C LYS A 540 -7.01 8.78 31.15
N SER A 541 -5.94 8.56 30.39
CA SER A 541 -5.63 9.36 29.19
C SER A 541 -6.39 8.94 27.94
N ILE A 542 -6.95 7.72 27.91
CA ILE A 542 -7.61 7.15 26.73
C ILE A 542 -8.92 7.86 26.45
N LYS A 543 -9.08 8.33 25.20
CA LYS A 543 -10.31 8.92 24.69
C LYS A 543 -11.00 7.93 23.74
N VAL A 544 -12.32 7.82 23.83
CA VAL A 544 -13.13 7.03 22.87
C VAL A 544 -13.81 7.98 21.89
N ARG A 545 -13.55 7.77 20.60
CA ARG A 545 -14.06 8.59 19.50
C ARG A 545 -14.76 7.75 18.45
N THR A 546 -15.91 8.24 18.03
CA THR A 546 -16.70 7.69 16.94
C THR A 546 -16.40 8.51 15.68
N LEU A 547 -16.18 7.84 14.55
CA LEU A 547 -15.76 8.51 13.32
C LEU A 547 -16.87 8.43 12.26
N ASN A 548 -17.79 9.41 12.30
CA ASN A 548 -19.04 9.39 11.53
C ASN A 548 -19.02 10.38 10.35
N GLY A 549 -19.80 10.08 9.32
CA GLY A 549 -19.82 10.80 8.04
C GLY A 549 -20.28 12.26 8.14
N GLY A 550 -21.07 12.62 9.16
CA GLY A 550 -21.88 13.85 9.18
C GLY A 550 -21.31 15.07 9.93
N ASN A 551 -20.51 14.91 10.99
CA ASN A 551 -20.14 16.03 11.88
C ASN A 551 -18.73 16.60 11.62
N LYS A 552 -18.61 17.93 11.70
CA LYS A 552 -17.34 18.66 11.58
C LYS A 552 -16.40 18.47 12.79
N ASP A 553 -16.96 18.13 13.96
CA ASP A 553 -16.22 17.94 15.22
C ASP A 553 -15.68 16.51 15.44
N ASP A 554 -16.05 15.54 14.59
CA ASP A 554 -15.64 14.12 14.69
C ASP A 554 -14.33 13.80 13.94
N LYS A 555 -13.50 14.81 13.66
CA LYS A 555 -12.20 14.61 13.00
C LYS A 555 -11.09 14.39 14.03
N LEU A 556 -10.31 13.32 13.82
CA LEU A 556 -9.03 13.15 14.52
C LEU A 556 -8.05 14.20 14.02
N ASP A 557 -7.93 15.28 14.78
CA ASP A 557 -7.02 16.39 14.52
C ASP A 557 -5.81 16.26 15.46
N TYR A 558 -4.74 15.63 14.95
CA TYR A 558 -3.50 15.42 15.69
C TYR A 558 -2.75 16.74 15.97
N SER A 559 -3.00 17.80 15.21
CA SER A 559 -2.35 19.11 15.42
C SER A 559 -2.65 19.71 16.80
N LYS A 560 -3.82 19.38 17.37
CA LYS A 560 -4.22 19.78 18.73
C LYS A 560 -3.45 19.04 19.84
N TYR A 561 -2.70 18.00 19.49
CA TYR A 561 -2.03 17.08 20.40
C TYR A 561 -0.52 17.00 20.15
N GLU A 562 0.06 17.95 19.41
CA GLU A 562 1.50 18.03 19.09
C GLU A 562 2.40 18.15 20.32
N LYS A 563 1.86 18.48 21.50
CA LYS A 563 2.62 18.58 22.76
C LYS A 563 2.44 17.39 23.69
N ASP A 564 1.21 16.90 23.82
CA ASP A 564 0.83 15.94 24.86
C ASP A 564 0.61 14.51 24.32
N GLY A 565 0.54 14.34 23.00
CA GLY A 565 0.16 13.07 22.39
C GLY A 565 -1.33 12.78 22.50
N LEU A 566 -1.78 11.71 21.84
CA LEU A 566 -3.19 11.30 21.84
C LEU A 566 -3.30 9.79 21.98
N ASN A 567 -3.99 9.34 23.04
CA ASN A 567 -4.35 7.95 23.26
C ASN A 567 -5.84 7.78 22.93
N VAL A 568 -6.16 7.07 21.85
CA VAL A 568 -7.52 7.03 21.31
C VAL A 568 -7.99 5.65 20.87
N ILE A 569 -9.19 5.28 21.29
CA ILE A 569 -9.95 4.18 20.70
C ILE A 569 -10.89 4.77 19.66
N ALA A 570 -10.63 4.48 18.39
CA ALA A 570 -11.40 4.93 17.24
C ALA A 570 -12.38 3.83 16.81
N ILE A 571 -13.68 4.12 16.90
CA ILE A 571 -14.75 3.19 16.52
C ILE A 571 -15.27 3.58 15.15
N GLY A 572 -15.28 2.61 14.24
CA GLY A 572 -15.30 2.89 12.82
C GLY A 572 -16.54 2.64 12.01
N GLY A 573 -16.78 3.54 11.04
CA GLY A 573 -17.80 3.47 9.99
C GLY A 573 -17.23 3.66 8.57
N ASP A 574 -18.07 3.98 7.59
CA ASP A 574 -17.67 4.05 6.18
C ASP A 574 -16.53 5.05 5.88
N LYS A 575 -16.37 6.12 6.68
CA LYS A 575 -15.26 7.09 6.53
C LYS A 575 -13.87 6.52 6.87
N LEU A 576 -13.75 5.42 7.62
CA LEU A 576 -12.44 4.80 7.91
C LEU A 576 -11.92 3.95 6.75
N SER A 577 -12.75 3.68 5.75
CA SER A 577 -12.36 2.90 4.58
C SER A 577 -11.35 3.62 3.68
N ARG A 578 -11.28 4.97 3.66
CA ARG A 578 -10.34 5.75 2.83
C ARG A 578 -9.85 7.06 3.49
N GLY A 579 -8.55 7.34 3.39
CA GLY A 579 -7.98 8.67 3.65
C GLY A 579 -7.79 9.14 5.09
N LEU A 580 -8.04 8.30 6.11
CA LEU A 580 -7.73 8.63 7.51
C LEU A 580 -6.47 7.90 7.97
N THR A 581 -5.49 8.67 8.48
CA THR A 581 -4.27 8.12 9.09
C THR A 581 -4.49 7.99 10.60
N LEU A 582 -4.27 6.79 11.14
CA LEU A 582 -4.27 6.54 12.58
C LEU A 582 -2.82 6.43 13.06
N GLU A 583 -2.31 7.48 13.67
CA GLU A 583 -0.94 7.50 14.18
C GLU A 583 -0.78 6.60 15.40
N GLY A 584 0.30 5.82 15.42
CA GLY A 584 0.62 4.88 16.50
C GLY A 584 -0.44 3.79 16.72
N LEU A 585 -0.99 3.26 15.63
CA LEU A 585 -1.96 2.17 15.68
C LEU A 585 -1.29 0.89 16.22
N THR A 586 -1.66 0.52 17.44
CA THR A 586 -1.12 -0.68 18.13
C THR A 586 -2.11 -1.84 18.10
N THR A 587 -3.41 -1.59 18.28
CA THR A 587 -4.42 -2.65 18.32
C THR A 587 -5.49 -2.43 17.26
N SER A 588 -5.78 -3.46 16.47
CA SER A 588 -6.87 -3.47 15.49
C SER A 588 -7.84 -4.60 15.79
N TYR A 589 -9.09 -4.28 16.12
CA TYR A 589 -10.20 -5.23 16.17
C TYR A 589 -10.99 -5.12 14.87
N PHE A 590 -10.77 -6.08 13.96
CA PHE A 590 -11.22 -5.99 12.58
C PHE A 590 -11.93 -7.28 12.16
N ILE A 591 -13.26 -7.24 12.20
CA ILE A 591 -14.15 -8.35 11.79
C ILE A 591 -15.07 -7.97 10.62
N ARG A 592 -14.88 -6.77 10.05
CA ARG A 592 -15.64 -6.32 8.89
C ARG A 592 -15.13 -6.96 7.60
N THR A 593 -16.00 -7.70 6.94
CA THR A 593 -15.77 -8.25 5.59
C THR A 593 -16.00 -7.20 4.50
N ALA A 594 -15.27 -7.31 3.39
CA ALA A 594 -15.52 -6.54 2.17
C ALA A 594 -15.86 -7.47 1.01
N LYS A 595 -16.55 -6.95 -0.01
CA LYS A 595 -16.91 -7.71 -1.21
C LYS A 595 -15.80 -7.71 -2.28
N THR A 596 -14.83 -6.81 -2.17
CA THR A 596 -13.79 -6.62 -3.17
C THR A 596 -12.38 -6.54 -2.57
N TYR A 597 -11.37 -6.96 -3.34
CA TYR A 597 -9.95 -6.93 -2.92
C TYR A 597 -9.52 -5.49 -2.62
N ASP A 598 -9.84 -4.55 -3.51
CA ASP A 598 -9.54 -3.12 -3.33
C ASP A 598 -10.03 -2.58 -1.98
N SER A 599 -11.29 -2.90 -1.64
CA SER A 599 -11.91 -2.39 -0.42
C SER A 599 -11.28 -3.03 0.81
N LEU A 600 -10.99 -4.34 0.79
CA LEU A 600 -10.39 -5.00 1.94
C LEU A 600 -8.97 -4.49 2.22
N LEU A 601 -8.14 -4.35 1.19
CA LEU A 601 -6.79 -3.79 1.34
C LEU A 601 -6.80 -2.37 1.89
N GLN A 602 -7.67 -1.51 1.35
CA GLN A 602 -7.76 -0.10 1.77
C GLN A 602 -8.23 0.06 3.23
N MET A 603 -8.89 -0.96 3.78
CA MET A 603 -9.33 -1.00 5.18
C MET A 603 -8.22 -1.42 6.15
N GLY A 604 -7.15 -2.08 5.66
CA GLY A 604 -5.99 -2.47 6.45
C GLY A 604 -5.15 -1.26 6.89
N ARG A 605 -5.54 -0.62 7.99
CA ARG A 605 -4.82 0.54 8.56
C ARG A 605 -3.58 0.14 9.35
N TRP A 606 -3.44 -1.14 9.68
CA TRP A 606 -2.28 -1.67 10.39
C TRP A 606 -1.04 -1.83 9.51
N PHE A 607 -1.12 -1.62 8.19
CA PHE A 607 0.07 -1.58 7.34
C PHE A 607 0.91 -0.32 7.60
N GLY A 608 2.19 -0.34 7.23
CA GLY A 608 3.12 0.78 7.40
C GLY A 608 4.19 0.55 8.47
N PHE A 609 5.12 1.48 8.65
CA PHE A 609 6.24 1.32 9.59
C PHE A 609 5.78 1.29 11.06
N ARG A 610 6.42 0.45 11.88
CA ARG A 610 6.08 0.20 13.31
C ARG A 610 7.29 0.25 14.26
N PHE A 611 8.35 0.96 13.86
CA PHE A 611 9.60 1.03 14.62
C PHE A 611 9.42 1.44 16.08
N GLY A 612 10.00 0.66 16.98
CA GLY A 612 9.99 0.85 18.43
C GLY A 612 8.71 0.40 19.14
N TYR A 613 7.76 -0.21 18.42
CA TYR A 613 6.53 -0.71 19.03
C TYR A 613 5.86 -1.89 18.31
N VAL A 614 6.50 -2.51 17.33
CA VAL A 614 5.93 -3.63 16.56
C VAL A 614 5.55 -4.82 17.44
N ASP A 615 6.33 -5.06 18.50
CA ASP A 615 6.11 -6.10 19.51
C ASP A 615 4.80 -5.93 20.28
N THR A 616 4.31 -4.70 20.41
CA THR A 616 3.04 -4.38 21.06
C THR A 616 1.85 -4.39 20.10
N CYS A 617 2.06 -4.67 18.81
CA CYS A 617 0.98 -4.66 17.82
C CYS A 617 0.11 -5.92 17.89
N ARG A 618 -1.22 -5.75 17.87
CA ARG A 618 -2.20 -6.84 17.88
C ARG A 618 -3.28 -6.65 16.82
N ILE A 619 -3.63 -7.73 16.12
CA ILE A 619 -4.69 -7.76 15.10
C ILE A 619 -5.68 -8.85 15.45
N TYR A 620 -6.83 -8.46 15.98
CA TYR A 620 -7.96 -9.35 16.28
C TYR A 620 -8.82 -9.44 15.03
N THR A 621 -8.90 -10.62 14.41
CA THR A 621 -9.65 -10.82 13.16
C THR A 621 -10.10 -12.27 12.98
N THR A 622 -10.97 -12.53 12.01
CA THR A 622 -11.55 -13.87 11.77
C THR A 622 -10.71 -14.68 10.78
N GLN A 623 -10.88 -16.02 10.80
CA GLN A 623 -10.17 -16.93 9.89
C GLN A 623 -10.51 -16.66 8.41
N ASP A 624 -11.75 -16.23 8.14
CA ASP A 624 -12.21 -15.85 6.81
C ASP A 624 -11.43 -14.64 6.27
N LEU A 625 -11.25 -13.61 7.10
CA LEU A 625 -10.49 -12.41 6.73
C LEU A 625 -9.01 -12.73 6.49
N ILE A 626 -8.40 -13.57 7.34
CA ILE A 626 -7.02 -14.05 7.12
C ILE A 626 -6.91 -14.74 5.75
N THR A 627 -7.89 -15.59 5.42
CA THR A 627 -7.92 -16.31 4.13
C THR A 627 -8.06 -15.33 2.96
N GLN A 628 -8.96 -14.35 3.08
CA GLN A 628 -9.15 -13.30 2.07
C GLN A 628 -7.88 -12.47 1.85
N PHE A 629 -7.20 -12.02 2.91
CA PHE A 629 -5.92 -11.29 2.77
C PHE A 629 -4.84 -12.13 2.08
N ARG A 630 -4.77 -13.44 2.36
CA ARG A 630 -3.84 -14.34 1.66
C ARG A 630 -4.15 -14.48 0.18
N GLU A 631 -5.43 -14.50 -0.20
CA GLU A 631 -5.82 -14.51 -1.61
C GLU A 631 -5.40 -13.22 -2.32
N ILE A 632 -5.57 -12.08 -1.66
CA ILE A 632 -5.13 -10.80 -2.20
C ILE A 632 -3.61 -10.75 -2.34
N ASN A 633 -2.87 -11.21 -1.34
CA ASN A 633 -1.41 -11.28 -1.39
C ASN A 633 -0.93 -12.12 -2.58
N ALA A 634 -1.60 -13.24 -2.87
CA ALA A 634 -1.30 -14.06 -4.05
C ALA A 634 -1.62 -13.33 -5.37
N ALA A 635 -2.73 -12.60 -5.44
CA ALA A 635 -3.11 -11.82 -6.61
C ALA A 635 -2.16 -10.63 -6.86
N ASP A 636 -1.74 -9.91 -5.81
CA ASP A 636 -0.78 -8.80 -5.90
C ASP A 636 0.60 -9.30 -6.32
N ALA A 637 1.09 -10.40 -5.74
CA ALA A 637 2.34 -11.02 -6.13
C ALA A 637 2.33 -11.45 -7.61
N HIS A 638 1.22 -12.03 -8.09
CA HIS A 638 1.05 -12.42 -9.48
C HIS A 638 0.98 -11.22 -10.44
N LEU A 639 0.32 -10.12 -10.04
CA LEU A 639 0.30 -8.90 -10.83
C LEU A 639 1.70 -8.27 -10.92
N ARG A 640 2.44 -8.21 -9.81
CA ARG A 640 3.81 -7.69 -9.79
C ARG A 640 4.76 -8.54 -10.63
N TYR A 641 4.61 -9.86 -10.58
CA TYR A 641 5.33 -10.77 -11.47
C TYR A 641 5.05 -10.46 -12.95
N GLN A 642 3.78 -10.26 -13.33
CA GLN A 642 3.41 -9.87 -14.68
C GLN A 642 3.97 -8.51 -15.11
N ILE A 643 4.03 -7.52 -14.20
CA ILE A 643 4.68 -6.24 -14.49
C ILE A 643 6.18 -6.45 -14.80
N ARG A 644 6.86 -7.32 -14.06
CA ARG A 644 8.27 -7.67 -14.34
C ARG A 644 8.42 -8.43 -15.66
N ASP A 645 7.60 -9.46 -15.89
CA ASP A 645 7.64 -10.23 -17.12
C ASP A 645 7.33 -9.37 -18.36
N MET A 646 6.48 -8.35 -18.22
CA MET A 646 6.26 -7.33 -19.25
C MET A 646 7.54 -6.55 -19.56
N ILE A 647 8.18 -6.06 -18.51
CA ILE A 647 9.43 -5.29 -18.60
C ILE A 647 10.54 -6.14 -19.23
N ASP A 648 10.73 -7.37 -18.75
CA ASP A 648 11.72 -8.32 -19.25
C ASP A 648 11.47 -8.75 -20.70
N SER A 649 10.23 -8.59 -21.18
CA SER A 649 9.82 -8.89 -22.55
C SER A 649 9.84 -7.68 -23.49
N ASP A 650 10.37 -6.54 -23.07
CA ASP A 650 10.38 -5.27 -23.81
C ASP A 650 9.00 -4.82 -24.32
N LYS A 651 7.97 -4.99 -23.47
CA LYS A 651 6.58 -4.62 -23.80
C LYS A 651 6.11 -3.43 -22.97
N THR A 652 5.21 -2.64 -23.56
CA THR A 652 4.45 -1.63 -22.84
C THR A 652 3.14 -2.22 -22.30
N PRO A 653 2.49 -1.57 -21.31
CA PRO A 653 1.18 -2.00 -20.81
C PRO A 653 0.12 -2.17 -21.90
N ALA A 654 0.16 -1.35 -22.96
CA ALA A 654 -0.72 -1.48 -24.12
C ALA A 654 -0.58 -2.82 -24.85
N ASN A 655 0.59 -3.46 -24.78
CA ASN A 655 0.96 -4.62 -25.59
C ASN A 655 1.15 -5.92 -24.77
N TYR A 656 0.78 -5.94 -23.48
CA TYR A 656 1.09 -7.05 -22.57
C TYR A 656 -0.13 -7.88 -22.12
N GLY A 657 -1.27 -7.24 -21.82
CA GLY A 657 -2.50 -7.91 -21.39
C GLY A 657 -2.43 -8.58 -20.02
N TYR A 658 -2.87 -7.88 -18.97
CA TYR A 658 -2.79 -8.34 -17.58
C TYR A 658 -3.91 -9.31 -17.16
N LYS A 659 -3.58 -10.25 -16.27
CA LYS A 659 -4.53 -11.21 -15.67
C LYS A 659 -4.47 -11.15 -14.15
N ILE A 660 -5.61 -11.06 -13.49
CA ILE A 660 -5.68 -11.08 -12.01
C ILE A 660 -6.29 -12.41 -11.56
N ILE A 661 -5.68 -13.05 -10.57
CA ILE A 661 -6.18 -14.29 -9.99
C ILE A 661 -7.37 -13.96 -9.08
N GLN A 662 -8.45 -14.69 -9.25
CA GLN A 662 -9.62 -14.66 -8.36
C GLN A 662 -9.98 -16.10 -7.99
N ASN A 663 -9.88 -16.44 -6.71
CA ASN A 663 -10.17 -17.80 -6.22
C ASN A 663 -11.63 -17.96 -5.80
N ASP A 664 -12.17 -17.01 -5.03
CA ASP A 664 -13.58 -17.00 -4.62
C ASP A 664 -14.40 -16.06 -5.55
N PRO A 665 -15.37 -16.59 -6.34
CA PRO A 665 -16.26 -15.78 -7.16
C PRO A 665 -17.09 -14.74 -6.38
N LYS A 666 -17.33 -14.97 -5.09
CA LYS A 666 -18.06 -14.04 -4.20
C LYS A 666 -17.16 -12.91 -3.69
N PHE A 667 -15.84 -13.11 -3.67
CA PHE A 667 -14.85 -12.12 -3.27
C PHE A 667 -14.12 -11.58 -4.50
N ARG A 668 -14.65 -10.48 -5.04
CA ARG A 668 -14.27 -9.98 -6.36
C ARG A 668 -12.98 -9.20 -6.31
N ILE A 669 -12.27 -9.11 -7.43
CA ILE A 669 -11.09 -8.27 -7.53
C ILE A 669 -11.43 -6.78 -7.29
N THR A 670 -12.37 -6.24 -8.07
CA THR A 670 -12.87 -4.87 -7.92
C THR A 670 -14.38 -4.80 -8.16
N GLN A 671 -14.97 -3.60 -8.10
CA GLN A 671 -16.39 -3.38 -8.33
C GLN A 671 -16.80 -3.79 -9.76
N GLN A 672 -18.01 -4.34 -9.93
CA GLN A 672 -18.46 -4.89 -11.23
C GLN A 672 -18.42 -3.92 -12.38
N ASN A 673 -18.81 -2.68 -12.10
CA ASN A 673 -18.84 -1.60 -13.05
C ASN A 673 -17.43 -1.20 -13.54
N LYS A 674 -16.38 -1.52 -12.79
CA LYS A 674 -14.97 -1.29 -13.16
C LYS A 674 -14.32 -2.44 -13.94
N MET A 675 -14.97 -3.62 -13.98
CA MET A 675 -14.46 -4.80 -14.72
C MET A 675 -15.25 -5.07 -16.00
N ARG A 676 -16.03 -4.09 -16.50
CA ARG A 676 -16.92 -4.30 -17.66
C ARG A 676 -16.16 -4.55 -18.95
N THR A 677 -14.97 -4.00 -19.05
CA THR A 677 -14.01 -4.13 -20.16
C THR A 677 -13.01 -5.27 -19.94
N ALA A 678 -13.04 -5.92 -18.77
CA ALA A 678 -12.20 -7.09 -18.53
C ALA A 678 -12.59 -8.20 -19.51
N GLY A 679 -11.59 -8.80 -20.15
CA GLY A 679 -11.78 -9.90 -21.09
C GLY A 679 -12.41 -11.15 -20.45
N LYS A 680 -12.67 -12.17 -21.26
CA LYS A 680 -13.24 -13.45 -20.78
C LYS A 680 -12.42 -14.01 -19.62
N GLU A 681 -13.10 -14.56 -18.61
CA GLU A 681 -12.46 -15.39 -17.59
C GLU A 681 -11.68 -16.51 -18.29
N ILE A 682 -10.36 -16.45 -18.17
CA ILE A 682 -9.48 -17.48 -18.71
C ILE A 682 -9.37 -18.55 -17.64
N GLY A 683 -9.95 -19.73 -17.90
CA GLY A 683 -9.74 -20.90 -17.05
C GLY A 683 -8.24 -21.21 -16.92
N ASN A 684 -7.79 -21.53 -15.71
CA ASN A 684 -6.45 -21.96 -15.29
C ASN A 684 -5.36 -21.91 -16.40
N PRO A 685 -4.66 -20.78 -16.62
CA PRO A 685 -3.59 -20.74 -17.61
C PRO A 685 -2.42 -21.61 -17.14
N TYR A 686 -2.13 -22.69 -17.86
CA TYR A 686 -0.94 -23.55 -17.63
C TYR A 686 0.36 -22.92 -18.15
N SER A 687 0.30 -21.70 -18.71
CA SER A 687 1.46 -21.00 -19.27
C SER A 687 2.39 -20.51 -18.16
N GLY A 688 3.69 -20.73 -18.32
CA GLY A 688 4.74 -20.12 -17.49
C GLY A 688 4.78 -20.57 -16.03
N SER A 689 3.98 -21.56 -15.61
CA SER A 689 3.97 -22.06 -14.23
C SER A 689 4.17 -23.57 -14.17
N LEU A 690 5.03 -24.01 -13.24
CA LEU A 690 5.17 -25.42 -12.89
C LEU A 690 4.07 -25.80 -11.90
N LYS A 691 3.12 -26.63 -12.32
CA LYS A 691 2.11 -27.21 -11.43
C LYS A 691 2.63 -28.53 -10.88
N GLN A 692 2.86 -28.60 -9.58
CA GLN A 692 3.31 -29.80 -8.88
C GLN A 692 2.37 -30.15 -7.72
N THR A 693 2.19 -31.44 -7.47
CA THR A 693 1.53 -31.93 -6.25
C THR A 693 2.56 -31.98 -5.12
N TYR A 694 2.31 -31.23 -4.04
CA TYR A 694 3.19 -31.19 -2.86
C TYR A 694 2.50 -31.63 -1.55
N LYS A 695 1.18 -31.81 -1.55
CA LYS A 695 0.41 -32.43 -0.45
C LYS A 695 -0.17 -33.75 -0.89
N PHE A 696 0.02 -34.78 -0.08
CA PHE A 696 -0.48 -36.13 -0.34
C PHE A 696 -1.47 -36.53 0.74
N GLN A 697 -2.52 -37.25 0.35
CA GLN A 697 -3.41 -37.91 1.31
C GLN A 697 -2.71 -39.18 1.81
N VAL A 698 -2.52 -39.28 3.12
CA VAL A 698 -1.82 -40.40 3.77
C VAL A 698 -2.78 -41.51 4.23
N SER A 699 -4.03 -41.49 3.78
CA SER A 699 -4.99 -42.58 4.04
C SER A 699 -4.49 -43.87 3.40
N PRO A 700 -4.41 -45.00 4.13
CA PRO A 700 -3.88 -46.27 3.61
C PRO A 700 -4.51 -46.72 2.28
N ASP A 701 -5.84 -46.57 2.16
CA ASP A 701 -6.57 -46.97 0.95
C ASP A 701 -6.17 -46.12 -0.25
N ILE A 702 -6.00 -44.81 -0.04
CA ILE A 702 -5.64 -43.85 -1.10
C ILE A 702 -4.20 -44.05 -1.54
N VAL A 703 -3.29 -44.26 -0.59
CA VAL A 703 -1.88 -44.55 -0.87
C VAL A 703 -1.76 -45.84 -1.67
N MET A 704 -2.47 -46.90 -1.28
CA MET A 704 -2.45 -48.18 -1.97
C MET A 704 -3.03 -48.08 -3.39
N ASP A 705 -4.15 -47.37 -3.56
CA ASP A 705 -4.73 -47.14 -4.89
C ASP A 705 -3.78 -46.35 -5.79
N ASN A 706 -3.21 -45.24 -5.30
CA ASN A 706 -2.24 -44.47 -6.07
C ASN A 706 -0.99 -45.28 -6.43
N PHE A 707 -0.49 -46.10 -5.51
CA PHE A 707 0.62 -47.00 -5.78
C PHE A 707 0.30 -47.97 -6.92
N ARG A 708 -0.90 -48.58 -6.93
CA ARG A 708 -1.34 -49.46 -8.02
C ARG A 708 -1.41 -48.72 -9.35
N GLN A 709 -1.94 -47.49 -9.37
CA GLN A 709 -2.00 -46.68 -10.60
C GLN A 709 -0.60 -46.37 -11.13
N VAL A 710 0.34 -45.97 -10.26
CA VAL A 710 1.74 -45.68 -10.65
C VAL A 710 2.40 -46.95 -11.18
N TRP A 711 2.21 -48.08 -10.50
CA TRP A 711 2.77 -49.36 -10.91
C TRP A 711 2.27 -49.80 -12.30
N GLN A 712 0.97 -49.63 -12.58
CA GLN A 712 0.39 -49.90 -13.88
C GLN A 712 0.97 -49.00 -14.97
N LEU A 713 1.14 -47.70 -14.68
CA LEU A 713 1.77 -46.77 -15.62
C LEU A 713 3.20 -47.21 -15.93
N VAL A 714 4.03 -47.46 -14.92
CA VAL A 714 5.43 -47.87 -15.11
C VAL A 714 5.52 -49.18 -15.92
N SER A 715 4.68 -50.16 -15.60
CA SER A 715 4.63 -51.43 -16.34
C SER A 715 4.26 -51.21 -17.82
N ALA A 716 3.31 -50.32 -18.09
CA ALA A 716 2.90 -49.97 -19.45
C ALA A 716 4.00 -49.20 -20.20
N LEU A 717 4.70 -48.30 -19.51
CA LEU A 717 5.84 -47.56 -20.03
C LEU A 717 6.98 -48.51 -20.41
N GLU A 718 7.39 -49.42 -19.53
CA GLU A 718 8.45 -50.41 -19.85
C GLU A 718 8.10 -51.30 -21.04
N THR A 719 6.82 -51.66 -21.18
CA THR A 719 6.38 -52.54 -22.27
C THR A 719 6.35 -51.82 -23.62
N ARG A 720 5.90 -50.56 -23.65
CA ARG A 720 5.70 -49.79 -24.90
C ARG A 720 6.84 -48.85 -25.23
N CYS A 721 7.69 -48.51 -24.26
CA CYS A 721 8.74 -47.53 -24.36
C CYS A 721 10.01 -48.08 -23.68
N GLY A 722 11.16 -47.99 -24.37
CA GLY A 722 12.44 -48.20 -23.70
C GLY A 722 12.70 -47.11 -22.65
N TYR A 723 13.44 -47.44 -21.59
CA TYR A 723 13.92 -46.46 -20.62
C TYR A 723 15.43 -46.30 -20.68
N GLU A 724 15.89 -45.10 -20.29
CA GLU A 724 17.28 -44.79 -20.02
C GLU A 724 17.44 -44.54 -18.52
N ASN A 725 18.57 -44.96 -17.94
CA ASN A 725 18.94 -44.54 -16.59
C ASN A 725 19.68 -43.20 -16.65
N THR A 726 19.28 -42.23 -15.84
CA THR A 726 20.04 -40.98 -15.69
C THR A 726 21.30 -41.21 -14.86
N LYS A 727 22.24 -40.25 -14.89
CA LYS A 727 23.46 -40.29 -14.04
C LYS A 727 23.15 -40.38 -12.54
N GLU A 728 21.96 -39.97 -12.14
CA GLU A 728 21.47 -39.95 -10.76
C GLU A 728 20.65 -41.22 -10.41
N GLY A 729 20.52 -42.17 -11.34
CA GLY A 729 19.76 -43.40 -11.12
C GLY A 729 18.24 -43.25 -11.28
N ASN A 730 17.77 -42.17 -11.90
CA ASN A 730 16.36 -42.00 -12.27
C ASN A 730 16.04 -42.80 -13.53
N TYR A 731 14.78 -43.24 -13.66
CA TYR A 731 14.29 -43.90 -14.88
C TYR A 731 13.64 -42.86 -15.79
N LEU A 732 14.12 -42.76 -17.03
CA LEU A 732 13.70 -41.77 -18.02
C LEU A 732 13.10 -42.47 -19.24
N TRP A 733 11.84 -42.19 -19.55
CA TRP A 733 11.19 -42.60 -20.79
C TRP A 733 10.99 -41.38 -21.68
N LYS A 734 11.54 -41.42 -22.90
CA LYS A 734 11.35 -40.39 -23.93
C LYS A 734 10.28 -40.82 -24.94
N ASN A 735 9.66 -39.85 -25.60
CA ASN A 735 8.65 -40.08 -26.64
C ASN A 735 7.47 -40.96 -26.17
N VAL A 736 7.04 -40.79 -24.92
CA VAL A 736 5.90 -41.50 -24.34
C VAL A 736 4.60 -41.01 -24.99
N PRO A 737 3.81 -41.89 -25.63
CA PRO A 737 2.52 -41.51 -26.20
C PRO A 737 1.54 -40.99 -25.14
N VAL A 738 0.86 -39.88 -25.44
CA VAL A 738 -0.06 -39.21 -24.51
C VAL A 738 -1.24 -40.09 -24.06
N ASP A 739 -1.62 -41.11 -24.85
CA ASP A 739 -2.70 -42.05 -24.49
C ASP A 739 -2.39 -42.86 -23.22
N LEU A 740 -1.11 -43.11 -22.93
CA LEU A 740 -0.69 -43.76 -21.69
C LEU A 740 -0.90 -42.85 -20.48
N LEU A 741 -0.62 -41.56 -20.64
CA LEU A 741 -0.78 -40.57 -19.58
C LEU A 741 -2.25 -40.23 -19.32
N LEU A 742 -3.05 -40.08 -20.38
CA LEU A 742 -4.48 -39.78 -20.26
C LEU A 742 -5.29 -40.93 -19.62
N LYS A 743 -4.78 -42.17 -19.66
CA LYS A 743 -5.36 -43.30 -18.90
C LYS A 743 -4.99 -43.27 -17.41
N TYR A 744 -3.83 -42.71 -17.07
CA TYR A 744 -3.30 -42.72 -15.71
C TYR A 744 -3.74 -41.50 -14.88
N ILE A 745 -3.58 -40.29 -15.44
CA ILE A 745 -3.81 -39.02 -14.75
C ILE A 745 -5.21 -38.90 -14.10
N PRO A 746 -6.32 -39.35 -14.73
CA PRO A 746 -7.65 -39.22 -14.12
C PRO A 746 -7.84 -40.05 -12.84
N ASP A 747 -7.10 -41.15 -12.69
CA ASP A 747 -7.34 -42.14 -11.65
C ASP A 747 -6.45 -41.94 -10.42
N ILE A 748 -5.48 -41.04 -10.48
CA ILE A 748 -4.65 -40.69 -9.32
C ILE A 748 -5.46 -39.80 -8.35
N LYS A 749 -5.59 -40.25 -7.11
CA LYS A 749 -6.31 -39.54 -6.05
C LYS A 749 -5.37 -38.52 -5.39
N LEU A 750 -5.57 -37.25 -5.71
CA LEU A 750 -4.81 -36.13 -5.15
C LEU A 750 -5.53 -35.51 -3.95
N HIS A 751 -4.79 -34.72 -3.15
CA HIS A 751 -5.41 -33.91 -2.11
C HIS A 751 -6.46 -32.96 -2.71
N PRO A 752 -7.65 -32.78 -2.10
CA PRO A 752 -8.73 -31.94 -2.66
C PRO A 752 -8.30 -30.51 -2.98
N GLU A 753 -7.40 -29.94 -2.19
CA GLU A 753 -6.83 -28.60 -2.40
C GLU A 753 -5.88 -28.50 -3.62
N LEU A 754 -5.32 -29.62 -4.09
CA LEU A 754 -4.30 -29.68 -5.14
C LEU A 754 -4.76 -30.43 -6.38
N GLY A 755 -6.06 -30.69 -6.51
CA GLY A 755 -6.61 -31.47 -7.60
C GLY A 755 -6.07 -30.99 -8.95
N MET A 756 -5.52 -31.91 -9.74
CA MET A 756 -5.33 -31.68 -11.17
C MET A 756 -6.73 -31.46 -11.74
N GLY A 757 -7.04 -30.21 -12.10
CA GLY A 757 -8.34 -29.87 -12.64
C GLY A 757 -8.66 -30.78 -13.83
N LYS A 758 -9.92 -31.23 -13.92
CA LYS A 758 -10.43 -31.91 -15.13
C LYS A 758 -10.09 -31.14 -16.41
N ASP A 759 -9.90 -29.84 -16.27
CA ASP A 759 -9.45 -28.91 -17.31
C ASP A 759 -8.05 -29.22 -17.87
N LEU A 760 -7.11 -29.73 -17.08
CA LEU A 760 -5.76 -30.12 -17.57
C LEU A 760 -5.87 -31.35 -18.47
N ILE A 761 -6.61 -32.36 -18.00
CA ILE A 761 -6.84 -33.61 -18.76
C ILE A 761 -7.56 -33.27 -20.06
N ARG A 762 -8.60 -32.44 -19.98
CA ARG A 762 -9.32 -31.94 -21.15
C ARG A 762 -8.40 -31.17 -22.09
N TYR A 763 -7.58 -30.25 -21.58
CA TYR A 763 -6.65 -29.47 -22.41
C TYR A 763 -5.65 -30.37 -23.15
N ILE A 764 -5.02 -31.32 -22.45
CA ILE A 764 -4.09 -32.28 -23.07
C ILE A 764 -4.82 -33.14 -24.12
N SER A 765 -6.03 -33.61 -23.81
CA SER A 765 -6.86 -34.38 -24.74
C SER A 765 -7.24 -33.58 -26.00
N ASP A 766 -7.72 -32.35 -25.82
CA ASP A 766 -8.14 -31.47 -26.91
C ASP A 766 -6.97 -31.09 -27.82
N ARG A 767 -5.79 -30.81 -27.23
CA ARG A 767 -4.56 -30.46 -27.97
C ARG A 767 -3.96 -31.64 -28.73
N SER A 768 -3.94 -32.82 -28.11
CA SER A 768 -3.42 -34.04 -28.73
C SER A 768 -4.31 -34.60 -29.84
N SER A 769 -5.61 -34.30 -29.79
CA SER A 769 -6.60 -34.76 -30.78
C SER A 769 -6.93 -33.71 -31.86
N SER A 770 -6.23 -32.57 -31.88
CA SER A 770 -6.45 -31.49 -32.85
C SER A 770 -6.15 -31.96 -34.28
N VAL A 771 -7.12 -31.73 -35.19
CA VAL A 771 -7.04 -32.18 -36.60
C VAL A 771 -6.09 -31.31 -37.43
N GLU A 772 -5.98 -30.02 -37.11
CA GLU A 772 -5.18 -29.07 -37.90
C GLU A 772 -3.70 -29.06 -37.49
N SER A 773 -3.41 -29.21 -36.19
CA SER A 773 -2.05 -29.22 -35.65
C SER A 773 -2.04 -29.95 -34.30
N PRO A 774 -1.78 -31.27 -34.27
CA PRO A 774 -1.74 -32.03 -33.03
C PRO A 774 -0.52 -31.65 -32.19
N GLU A 775 -0.77 -31.22 -30.96
CA GLU A 775 0.23 -30.79 -29.97
C GLU A 775 0.21 -31.72 -28.75
N LEU A 776 1.29 -31.75 -27.96
CA LEU A 776 1.36 -32.56 -26.72
C LEU A 776 1.15 -34.08 -26.92
N THR A 777 1.46 -34.59 -28.12
CA THR A 777 1.25 -36.01 -28.47
C THR A 777 2.25 -36.96 -27.82
N HIS A 778 3.45 -36.46 -27.50
CA HIS A 778 4.54 -37.24 -26.92
C HIS A 778 5.17 -36.49 -25.75
N TRP A 779 5.49 -37.23 -24.69
CA TRP A 779 5.99 -36.69 -23.44
C TRP A 779 7.31 -37.34 -23.03
N THR A 780 8.03 -36.66 -22.17
CA THR A 780 9.14 -37.23 -21.42
C THR A 780 8.66 -37.49 -20.00
N VAL A 781 8.78 -38.73 -19.54
CA VAL A 781 8.37 -39.14 -18.20
C VAL A 781 9.62 -39.54 -17.42
N VAL A 782 9.74 -39.03 -16.20
CA VAL A 782 10.83 -39.37 -15.28
C VAL A 782 10.24 -39.95 -14.00
N LEU A 783 10.68 -41.13 -13.63
CA LEU A 783 10.52 -41.65 -12.28
C LEU A 783 11.80 -41.33 -11.51
N VAL A 784 11.69 -40.32 -10.64
CA VAL A 784 12.82 -39.86 -9.82
C VAL A 784 13.09 -40.90 -8.74
N ASN A 785 14.33 -41.39 -8.71
CA ASN A 785 14.80 -42.26 -7.67
C ASN A 785 15.40 -41.40 -6.56
N ASN A 786 14.81 -41.47 -5.37
CA ASN A 786 15.27 -40.69 -4.22
C ASN A 786 16.34 -41.42 -3.39
N THR A 787 16.99 -42.46 -3.92
CA THR A 787 18.19 -43.04 -3.31
C THR A 787 19.43 -42.20 -3.62
N SER A 788 19.40 -40.95 -3.18
CA SER A 788 20.61 -40.21 -2.78
C SER A 788 20.72 -40.34 -1.26
N LYS A 789 21.35 -41.44 -0.82
CA LYS A 789 21.96 -41.54 0.51
C LYS A 789 23.45 -41.67 0.35
#